data_AF-A0A363UCG6-F1
#
_entry.id   AF-A0A363UCG6-F1
#
_cell.length_a   1.000
_cell.length_b   1.000
_cell.length_c   1.000
_cell.angle_alpha   90.00
_cell.angle_beta   90.00
_cell.angle_gamma   90.00
#
_symmetry.space_group_name_H-M   'P 1'
#
loop_
_entity.id
_entity.type
_entity.pdbx_description
1 polymer ?
#
loop_
_entity_poly.entity_id
_entity_poly.type
_entity_poly.pdbx_seq_one_letter_code
_entity_poly.pdbx_strand_id
1 'polypeptide(L)'
;MTVPPDGCHPMDEFRDDIARESPPVDGHRDRHPDDHPDSAFRDKAQGGEDQPKVDGSLGKHEQVPVQTEAPEDQDPAEDVPESQCEPHKSRGDQVDAQSDGHEEVHVDVAVADPCAARMAAAFGDGTVHKIARPIEKHKRDNDGKRIFALRKAQPDHDKAQDAPTGSDAIRNEFRIEHTDLLPLQCYRPIVANQGWNCINVTLGQFDDYPHIKEQCGLIHRMNPSLLPFLQPQGVVVIGVSTSPEKLGYGVARNLVQSGYPGAIHFVGQKSGELFGRPIYTDLNQVPDPVDLAILIVPPNATPKAIEDCGQRGVKAAIIVSSGFRESGEDGAQLEKQCLEVARTHGVRLLGPNCIGTLDTHLPLDTTFLQPPMPTEGGIGFISHSGAFCAAIVDWAREQGFGFSQIVSLGNQADVNETDVLPMLADDPHTKVIVLYMESVSDGRRFVEAAREVTRRKPVIALKVGRFESGQKAAASHTGALAASDIAFDAAFEKSGILRAETTEQMFDWARIFEALSGATAQSKSTQGGVAILTNAGGPGVIAADAIEANGLSLAKLTEPTLKALIASLPPAAGVFNPVDMLASASPETYATCLKILLDDPHVDAAMVILPPPPMYKAEVVAEKLIEVISQFDKPVVMTLMGSMLVEEARSTLERAKVPTFPFPERAASALGALFKRAKYLDNKPMEHHAAPTIHHPWTNIDELLASYEIRAAPIRLARNENEAIMIADELGYPVVLKIASPDILHKSDIGGVILNIKDASSLQLAYAQMMARIKTAQPDAHIEGVHIQQQIPDGQEVIVGVVRDPQFGPLMMFGSGGVEVEGLKDVAFALAPLDQAEALEMIRKTWAGRKLKGFRHIPAVDEEAVVDVLVKLSRLALENESIEELEINPLRVLSEGSIAVDVRMKTKRL
;
A
#
# COMPACT_ATOMS: atom_id res chain seq x y z
N MET A 1 44.36 -4.06 -55.74
CA MET A 1 44.91 -3.04 -54.81
C MET A 1 44.54 -1.69 -55.40
N THR A 2 43.77 -0.82 -54.78
CA THR A 2 43.29 -0.71 -53.39
C THR A 2 41.82 -0.27 -53.36
N VAL A 3 41.08 -0.61 -52.30
CA VAL A 3 39.66 -0.21 -52.08
C VAL A 3 39.56 0.55 -50.75
N PRO A 4 38.86 1.68 -50.72
CA PRO A 4 38.12 2.14 -49.54
C PRO A 4 36.60 2.28 -49.83
N PRO A 5 35.75 2.34 -48.80
CA PRO A 5 34.29 2.48 -48.92
C PRO A 5 33.84 3.94 -48.89
N ASP A 6 32.62 4.20 -49.38
CA ASP A 6 31.57 5.01 -48.73
C ASP A 6 30.34 5.12 -49.64
N GLY A 7 29.14 5.29 -49.06
CA GLY A 7 27.88 5.26 -49.83
C GLY A 7 26.66 5.80 -49.09
N CYS A 8 26.51 7.12 -49.10
CA CYS A 8 25.22 7.81 -48.93
C CYS A 8 24.81 8.42 -50.29
N HIS A 9 23.50 8.48 -50.62
CA HIS A 9 22.81 9.60 -51.30
C HIS A 9 21.32 9.28 -51.62
N PRO A 10 20.44 10.26 -51.97
CA PRO A 10 19.17 10.44 -51.25
C PRO A 10 17.89 10.40 -52.13
N MET A 11 16.76 10.82 -51.55
CA MET A 11 15.45 11.00 -52.19
C MET A 11 15.23 12.43 -52.72
N ASP A 12 14.67 12.53 -53.93
CA ASP A 12 13.86 13.61 -54.56
C ASP A 12 13.63 13.18 -56.04
N GLU A 13 12.55 13.47 -56.79
CA GLU A 13 11.23 14.11 -56.59
C GLU A 13 10.23 13.34 -57.50
N PHE A 14 8.89 13.42 -57.30
CA PHE A 14 7.88 13.72 -58.35
C PHE A 14 6.43 13.70 -57.80
N ARG A 15 5.53 14.40 -58.52
CA ARG A 15 4.20 14.88 -58.07
C ARG A 15 2.99 14.25 -58.79
N ASP A 16 1.89 14.23 -58.05
CA ASP A 16 0.47 14.44 -58.45
C ASP A 16 -0.34 13.40 -59.27
N ASP A 17 -1.65 13.45 -58.99
CA ASP A 17 -2.84 12.85 -59.64
C ASP A 17 -3.09 11.32 -59.62
N ILE A 18 -4.14 10.91 -58.90
CA ILE A 18 -5.44 10.41 -59.46
C ILE A 18 -6.42 10.07 -58.32
N ALA A 19 -7.72 10.31 -58.55
CA ALA A 19 -8.81 10.03 -57.61
C ALA A 19 -9.80 8.98 -58.13
N ARG A 20 -10.55 8.34 -57.22
CA ARG A 20 -11.78 7.53 -57.41
C ARG A 20 -11.65 6.24 -58.25
N GLU A 21 -12.02 5.07 -57.68
CA GLU A 21 -13.38 4.47 -57.71
C GLU A 21 -13.34 3.01 -57.18
N SER A 22 -14.47 2.53 -56.63
CA SER A 22 -14.59 1.17 -56.06
C SER A 22 -15.14 0.15 -57.07
N PRO A 23 -14.72 -1.13 -57.05
CA PRO A 23 -15.30 -2.17 -57.91
C PRO A 23 -16.61 -2.76 -57.34
N PRO A 24 -17.45 -3.42 -58.18
CA PRO A 24 -18.87 -3.59 -57.89
C PRO A 24 -19.32 -4.97 -57.37
N VAL A 25 -20.59 -5.00 -56.97
CA VAL A 25 -21.39 -6.18 -56.57
C VAL A 25 -21.77 -7.02 -57.78
N ASP A 26 -21.82 -8.34 -57.60
CA ASP A 26 -22.48 -9.29 -58.51
C ASP A 26 -23.55 -10.07 -57.73
N GLY A 27 -24.67 -10.44 -58.35
CA GLY A 27 -25.75 -11.12 -57.63
C GLY A 27 -26.86 -11.67 -58.53
N HIS A 28 -27.55 -12.74 -58.07
CA HIS A 28 -28.77 -13.20 -58.73
C HIS A 28 -29.66 -14.16 -57.90
N ARG A 29 -30.98 -13.89 -57.95
CA ARG A 29 -32.16 -14.80 -57.97
C ARG A 29 -32.82 -15.26 -56.66
N ASP A 30 -33.92 -14.57 -56.35
CA ASP A 30 -35.31 -15.07 -56.28
C ASP A 30 -35.67 -16.33 -55.46
N ARG A 31 -36.54 -16.15 -54.45
CA ARG A 31 -37.97 -16.58 -54.53
C ARG A 31 -38.84 -16.06 -53.36
N HIS A 32 -40.13 -15.96 -53.68
CA HIS A 32 -41.28 -15.30 -53.03
C HIS A 32 -41.91 -16.09 -51.83
N PRO A 33 -43.04 -15.68 -51.19
CA PRO A 33 -43.17 -15.51 -49.73
C PRO A 33 -44.23 -16.44 -49.07
N ASP A 34 -44.60 -16.21 -47.79
CA ASP A 34 -45.99 -15.96 -47.33
C ASP A 34 -46.14 -15.85 -45.78
N ASP A 35 -47.33 -15.39 -45.36
CA ASP A 35 -48.02 -15.47 -44.03
C ASP A 35 -47.67 -14.55 -42.82
N HIS A 36 -48.52 -13.52 -42.68
CA HIS A 36 -49.02 -12.86 -41.45
C HIS A 36 -50.11 -13.74 -40.74
N PRO A 37 -50.91 -13.34 -39.70
CA PRO A 37 -50.99 -12.07 -38.92
C PRO A 37 -51.19 -12.21 -37.36
N ASP A 38 -51.22 -11.04 -36.70
CA ASP A 38 -52.06 -10.57 -35.56
C ASP A 38 -52.42 -11.44 -34.32
N SER A 39 -52.16 -10.89 -33.11
CA SER A 39 -53.15 -10.11 -32.32
C SER A 39 -52.84 -10.08 -30.79
N ALA A 40 -53.37 -9.19 -29.93
CA ALA A 40 -53.67 -7.74 -30.01
C ALA A 40 -54.16 -7.20 -28.61
N PHE A 41 -54.18 -5.86 -28.42
CA PHE A 41 -54.88 -5.08 -27.37
C PHE A 41 -54.42 -5.18 -25.89
N ARG A 42 -54.23 -4.06 -25.16
CA ARG A 42 -55.19 -2.94 -24.96
C ARG A 42 -54.59 -1.55 -24.70
N ASP A 43 -55.40 -0.53 -24.98
CA ASP A 43 -55.15 0.90 -24.82
C ASP A 43 -55.18 1.44 -23.37
N LYS A 44 -54.48 2.55 -23.11
CA LYS A 44 -55.12 3.89 -23.02
C LYS A 44 -54.09 5.03 -22.89
N ALA A 45 -54.44 6.21 -23.40
CA ALA A 45 -53.62 7.43 -23.42
C ALA A 45 -54.16 8.50 -22.45
N GLN A 46 -53.30 9.45 -22.01
CA GLN A 46 -53.41 10.90 -22.28
C GLN A 46 -52.49 11.77 -21.39
N GLY A 47 -51.92 12.83 -21.99
CA GLY A 47 -51.29 13.98 -21.32
C GLY A 47 -49.85 13.74 -20.81
N GLY A 48 -48.86 14.61 -21.05
CA GLY A 48 -48.81 15.86 -21.82
C GLY A 48 -48.04 16.93 -21.05
N GLU A 49 -46.88 17.37 -21.54
CA GLU A 49 -46.07 18.40 -20.87
C GLU A 49 -45.25 19.25 -21.86
N ASP A 50 -45.03 20.51 -21.50
CA ASP A 50 -44.60 21.60 -22.38
C ASP A 50 -43.08 21.76 -22.54
N GLN A 51 -42.66 22.29 -23.69
CA GLN A 51 -41.33 22.89 -23.90
C GLN A 51 -41.41 24.42 -23.76
N PRO A 52 -40.39 25.07 -23.16
CA PRO A 52 -40.03 26.44 -23.50
C PRO A 52 -38.83 26.46 -24.45
N LYS A 53 -38.97 27.21 -25.56
CA LYS A 53 -37.87 27.57 -26.46
C LYS A 53 -37.00 28.66 -25.82
N VAL A 54 -35.72 28.67 -26.16
CA VAL A 54 -34.85 29.86 -26.03
C VAL A 54 -34.45 30.28 -27.44
N ASP A 55 -34.69 31.55 -27.77
CA ASP A 55 -34.27 32.20 -29.01
C ASP A 55 -33.41 33.42 -28.66
N GLY A 56 -32.46 33.78 -29.51
CA GLY A 56 -31.37 34.73 -29.15
C GLY A 56 -31.49 36.11 -29.78
N SER A 57 -30.85 37.12 -29.18
CA SER A 57 -30.07 38.15 -29.92
C SER A 57 -29.38 39.21 -29.04
N LEU A 58 -28.08 39.37 -29.28
CA LEU A 58 -27.28 40.61 -29.41
C LEU A 58 -27.49 41.82 -28.46
N GLY A 59 -26.42 42.18 -27.74
CA GLY A 59 -26.10 43.52 -27.23
C GLY A 59 -24.59 43.64 -26.97
N LYS A 60 -23.94 44.75 -27.36
CA LYS A 60 -22.46 44.90 -27.31
C LYS A 60 -21.98 45.96 -26.31
N HIS A 61 -20.69 45.84 -25.94
CA HIS A 61 -19.75 46.85 -25.44
C HIS A 61 -19.96 47.40 -24.01
N GLU A 62 -18.95 47.19 -23.16
CA GLU A 62 -17.94 48.23 -22.86
C GLU A 62 -16.61 47.62 -22.38
N GLN A 63 -15.50 48.35 -22.54
CA GLN A 63 -14.16 47.97 -22.08
C GLN A 63 -13.73 48.88 -20.93
N VAL A 64 -13.03 48.36 -19.93
CA VAL A 64 -12.33 49.15 -18.90
C VAL A 64 -10.91 48.56 -18.72
N PRO A 65 -9.84 49.39 -18.63
CA PRO A 65 -8.47 48.93 -18.87
C PRO A 65 -7.69 48.51 -17.62
N VAL A 66 -6.59 47.80 -17.87
CA VAL A 66 -5.53 47.45 -16.91
C VAL A 66 -4.70 48.69 -16.56
N GLN A 67 -4.34 48.86 -15.28
CA GLN A 67 -3.27 49.77 -14.86
C GLN A 67 -2.01 48.99 -14.49
N THR A 68 -0.89 49.44 -15.05
CA THR A 68 0.47 49.03 -14.72
C THR A 68 1.15 50.12 -13.91
N GLU A 69 1.82 49.77 -12.82
CA GLU A 69 2.79 50.66 -12.16
C GLU A 69 4.17 49.99 -12.13
N ALA A 70 5.19 50.80 -12.42
CA ALA A 70 6.61 50.48 -12.32
C ALA A 70 7.26 51.59 -11.46
N PRO A 71 8.39 51.31 -10.77
CA PRO A 71 8.85 52.12 -9.65
C PRO A 71 9.59 53.39 -10.08
N GLU A 72 9.62 54.38 -9.16
CA GLU A 72 10.43 55.60 -9.30
C GLU A 72 11.85 55.41 -8.74
N ASP A 73 12.85 55.93 -9.46
CA ASP A 73 14.24 56.06 -9.03
C ASP A 73 14.42 57.16 -7.96
N GLN A 74 15.22 56.91 -6.93
CA GLN A 74 16.00 57.95 -6.23
C GLN A 74 17.38 57.45 -5.77
N ASP A 75 18.40 58.14 -6.26
CA ASP A 75 19.80 58.24 -5.82
C ASP A 75 20.16 59.75 -6.00
N PRO A 76 21.21 60.38 -5.40
CA PRO A 76 22.52 59.79 -5.04
C PRO A 76 23.16 60.28 -3.71
N ALA A 77 24.32 59.71 -3.33
CA ALA A 77 25.60 60.45 -3.16
C ALA A 77 26.75 59.62 -2.52
N GLU A 78 27.94 59.68 -3.15
CA GLU A 78 29.33 59.77 -2.61
C GLU A 78 29.67 59.04 -1.29
N ASP A 79 30.68 58.15 -1.21
CA ASP A 79 32.10 58.54 -1.28
C ASP A 79 33.09 57.34 -1.43
N VAL A 80 34.33 57.63 -1.86
CA VAL A 80 35.50 56.73 -2.02
C VAL A 80 36.71 57.56 -1.55
N PRO A 81 37.73 57.10 -0.76
CA PRO A 81 38.64 56.06 -1.25
C PRO A 81 39.56 55.25 -0.26
N GLU A 82 40.28 54.31 -0.88
CA GLU A 82 41.75 54.11 -0.80
C GLU A 82 42.46 53.11 0.15
N SER A 83 43.60 52.67 -0.39
CA SER A 83 44.76 51.98 0.19
C SER A 83 44.63 50.49 0.54
N GLN A 84 45.66 49.65 0.38
CA GLN A 84 46.82 49.50 -0.54
C GLN A 84 47.72 48.41 0.08
N CYS A 85 48.49 47.69 -0.75
CA CYS A 85 49.73 46.98 -0.39
C CYS A 85 49.64 45.76 0.58
N GLU A 86 50.52 44.76 0.51
CA GLU A 86 51.31 44.19 -0.60
C GLU A 86 51.77 42.76 -0.17
N PRO A 87 52.56 41.97 -0.96
CA PRO A 87 52.50 40.51 -0.93
C PRO A 87 53.70 39.86 -0.22
N HIS A 88 53.79 38.52 -0.26
CA HIS A 88 55.02 37.77 -0.61
C HIS A 88 54.61 36.29 -0.86
N LYS A 89 54.86 35.72 -2.04
CA LYS A 89 56.08 34.98 -2.47
C LYS A 89 56.46 33.78 -1.58
N SER A 90 57.01 32.68 -2.09
CA SER A 90 57.11 32.09 -3.45
C SER A 90 58.03 30.86 -3.36
N ARG A 91 57.85 29.87 -4.24
CA ARG A 91 58.82 28.78 -4.54
C ARG A 91 59.06 27.79 -3.38
N GLY A 92 59.40 26.53 -3.64
CA GLY A 92 59.55 25.85 -4.94
C GLY A 92 60.69 24.84 -4.92
N ASP A 93 60.61 23.90 -5.86
CA ASP A 93 61.67 23.02 -6.34
C ASP A 93 62.21 21.92 -5.38
N GLN A 94 62.84 20.83 -5.81
CA GLN A 94 62.73 19.92 -6.99
C GLN A 94 63.77 18.77 -6.79
N VAL A 95 63.73 17.71 -7.62
CA VAL A 95 64.87 16.80 -7.96
C VAL A 95 65.19 15.59 -7.05
N ASP A 96 64.72 14.42 -7.51
CA ASP A 96 65.42 13.17 -7.88
C ASP A 96 66.25 12.24 -6.94
N ALA A 97 65.94 10.94 -7.14
CA ALA A 97 66.82 9.81 -7.50
C ALA A 97 67.28 8.75 -6.46
N GLN A 98 66.87 7.51 -6.78
CA GLN A 98 67.58 6.21 -6.59
C GLN A 98 67.81 5.71 -5.15
N SER A 99 67.66 4.42 -4.80
CA SER A 99 67.75 3.16 -5.58
C SER A 99 67.11 1.97 -4.84
N ASP A 100 66.81 0.91 -5.60
CA ASP A 100 66.79 -0.53 -5.25
C ASP A 100 66.02 -1.06 -4.02
N GLY A 101 64.92 -1.77 -4.33
CA GLY A 101 64.88 -3.22 -4.08
C GLY A 101 64.30 -3.71 -2.75
N HIS A 102 62.99 -4.03 -2.74
CA HIS A 102 62.41 -5.33 -2.35
C HIS A 102 60.87 -5.19 -2.31
N GLU A 103 60.15 -5.91 -3.17
CA GLU A 103 58.69 -6.01 -3.08
C GLU A 103 58.29 -7.03 -2.00
N GLU A 104 57.71 -6.56 -0.89
CA GLU A 104 56.73 -7.32 -0.13
C GLU A 104 55.41 -6.54 -0.11
N VAL A 105 54.38 -7.14 -0.69
CA VAL A 105 53.06 -6.52 -0.85
C VAL A 105 52.27 -6.65 0.46
N HIS A 106 52.25 -5.59 1.25
CA HIS A 106 51.34 -5.45 2.38
C HIS A 106 49.99 -4.88 1.94
N VAL A 107 48.94 -5.70 2.03
CA VAL A 107 47.54 -5.26 1.85
C VAL A 107 46.92 -5.07 3.24
N ASP A 108 47.04 -3.86 3.80
CA ASP A 108 46.35 -3.46 5.02
C ASP A 108 44.95 -2.93 4.69
N VAL A 109 43.92 -3.78 4.79
CA VAL A 109 42.52 -3.37 4.75
C VAL A 109 42.05 -3.00 6.15
N ALA A 110 42.06 -1.70 6.46
CA ALA A 110 41.48 -1.17 7.68
C ALA A 110 39.97 -0.89 7.50
N VAL A 111 39.11 -1.85 7.86
CA VAL A 111 37.67 -1.58 8.06
C VAL A 111 37.39 -1.43 9.56
N ALA A 112 37.19 -0.18 9.98
CA ALA A 112 36.67 0.13 11.32
C ALA A 112 35.14 0.31 11.23
N ASP A 113 34.38 -0.66 11.74
CA ASP A 113 32.91 -0.61 11.79
C ASP A 113 32.43 0.36 12.90
N PRO A 114 31.69 1.45 12.57
CA PRO A 114 31.14 2.36 13.56
C PRO A 114 30.08 1.74 14.51
N CYS A 115 29.51 0.58 14.19
CA CYS A 115 28.49 -0.07 15.02
C CYS A 115 29.04 -0.53 16.38
N ALA A 116 30.29 -0.99 16.45
CA ALA A 116 30.89 -1.51 17.68
C ALA A 116 31.00 -0.44 18.79
N ALA A 117 31.22 0.82 18.41
CA ALA A 117 31.32 1.94 19.35
C ALA A 117 29.97 2.33 19.97
N ARG A 118 28.84 2.06 19.28
CA ARG A 118 27.49 2.43 19.76
C ARG A 118 26.93 1.40 20.75
N MET A 119 27.27 0.12 20.61
CA MET A 119 26.86 -0.92 21.59
C MET A 119 27.50 -0.72 22.98
N ALA A 120 28.72 -0.20 23.06
CA ALA A 120 29.42 0.04 24.32
C ALA A 120 28.81 1.16 25.19
N ALA A 121 27.91 1.99 24.63
CA ALA A 121 27.25 3.09 25.34
C ALA A 121 25.84 2.74 25.86
N ALA A 122 25.29 1.56 25.50
CA ALA A 122 23.90 1.18 25.80
C ALA A 122 23.75 0.35 27.09
N PHE A 123 24.83 -0.18 27.67
CA PHE A 123 24.81 -1.00 28.88
C PHE A 123 25.37 -0.22 30.08
N GLY A 124 24.53 0.67 30.62
CA GLY A 124 24.91 1.67 31.62
C GLY A 124 23.92 1.84 32.78
N ASP A 125 23.33 0.75 33.28
CA ASP A 125 22.68 0.66 34.60
C ASP A 125 22.42 -0.84 34.93
N GLY A 126 22.28 -1.30 36.17
CA GLY A 126 22.28 -0.54 37.42
C GLY A 126 22.08 -1.38 38.70
N THR A 127 22.49 -2.66 38.75
CA THR A 127 22.33 -3.47 39.99
C THR A 127 23.42 -4.54 40.19
N VAL A 128 24.17 -4.40 41.29
CA VAL A 128 24.73 -5.42 42.21
C VAL A 128 26.02 -4.85 42.83
N HIS A 129 25.90 -4.36 44.06
CA HIS A 129 27.07 -4.05 44.88
C HIS A 129 27.70 -5.33 45.45
N LYS A 130 28.97 -5.60 45.10
CA LYS A 130 30.07 -5.86 46.07
C LYS A 130 31.42 -6.15 45.39
N ILE A 131 32.49 -5.73 46.08
CA ILE A 131 33.93 -5.98 45.83
C ILE A 131 34.65 -5.02 44.86
N ALA A 132 35.75 -4.44 45.39
CA ALA A 132 36.81 -3.64 44.76
C ALA A 132 36.51 -2.19 44.30
N ARG A 133 37.34 -1.26 44.81
CA ARG A 133 37.42 0.16 44.39
C ARG A 133 38.39 0.31 43.20
N PRO A 134 38.23 1.31 42.32
CA PRO A 134 39.17 1.58 41.24
C PRO A 134 40.50 2.14 41.77
N ILE A 135 41.61 1.79 41.11
CA ILE A 135 42.87 2.53 41.18
C ILE A 135 43.01 3.30 39.87
N GLU A 136 42.81 4.61 39.91
CA GLU A 136 43.11 5.49 38.79
C GLU A 136 44.63 5.60 38.59
N LYS A 137 45.11 5.29 37.38
CA LYS A 137 46.34 5.86 36.81
C LYS A 137 46.40 5.58 35.31
N HIS A 138 45.97 6.55 34.51
CA HIS A 138 46.21 6.52 33.07
C HIS A 138 47.70 6.74 32.77
N LYS A 139 48.29 5.87 31.96
CA LYS A 139 49.44 6.21 31.11
C LYS A 139 48.97 6.22 29.64
N ARG A 140 49.50 7.17 28.88
CA ARG A 140 49.49 7.18 27.41
C ARG A 140 50.90 6.81 26.92
N ASP A 141 50.99 6.29 25.71
CA ASP A 141 52.26 6.21 24.97
C ASP A 141 52.58 7.55 24.29
N ASN A 142 53.73 7.61 23.60
CA ASN A 142 54.24 8.85 22.98
C ASN A 142 53.38 9.34 21.80
N ASP A 143 52.51 8.49 21.25
CA ASP A 143 51.56 8.83 20.18
C ASP A 143 50.13 9.06 20.72
N GLY A 144 49.99 9.16 22.06
CA GLY A 144 48.80 9.66 22.74
C GLY A 144 47.65 8.67 22.93
N LYS A 145 47.82 7.39 22.59
CA LYS A 145 46.77 6.36 22.73
C LYS A 145 46.71 5.80 24.16
N ARG A 146 45.53 5.28 24.54
CA ARG A 146 45.29 4.60 25.82
C ARG A 146 45.48 3.09 25.63
N ILE A 147 46.35 2.48 26.43
CA ILE A 147 46.59 1.03 26.42
C ILE A 147 45.81 0.38 27.57
N PHE A 148 45.05 -0.68 27.27
CA PHE A 148 44.46 -1.57 28.28
C PHE A 148 45.22 -2.91 28.26
N ALA A 149 45.60 -3.40 29.44
CA ALA A 149 46.25 -4.70 29.59
C ALA A 149 45.39 -5.62 30.48
N LEU A 150 45.01 -6.78 29.95
CA LEU A 150 44.34 -7.84 30.71
C LEU A 150 45.35 -8.95 31.03
N ARG A 151 45.40 -9.37 32.29
CA ARG A 151 46.28 -10.46 32.76
C ARG A 151 45.48 -11.74 32.90
N LYS A 152 45.95 -12.83 32.31
CA LYS A 152 45.33 -14.16 32.36
C LYS A 152 45.45 -14.75 33.78
N ALA A 153 44.35 -15.22 34.35
CA ALA A 153 44.35 -15.97 35.61
C ALA A 153 44.39 -17.47 35.33
N GLN A 154 45.11 -18.24 36.17
CA GLN A 154 45.10 -19.71 36.15
C GLN A 154 44.02 -20.25 37.09
N PRO A 155 43.50 -21.48 36.86
CA PRO A 155 42.62 -22.15 37.79
C PRO A 155 43.42 -22.81 38.93
N ASP A 156 43.01 -22.57 40.17
CA ASP A 156 43.46 -23.39 41.30
C ASP A 156 42.57 -24.64 41.43
N HIS A 157 43.22 -25.80 41.49
CA HIS A 157 42.60 -27.04 41.95
C HIS A 157 42.45 -27.00 43.47
N ASP A 158 41.28 -27.37 44.01
CA ASP A 158 41.27 -28.43 45.02
C ASP A 158 39.91 -29.09 45.27
N LYS A 159 39.97 -30.37 45.69
CA LYS A 159 38.93 -31.19 46.36
C LYS A 159 37.71 -31.65 45.55
N ALA A 160 37.91 -32.79 44.90
CA ALA A 160 36.87 -33.79 44.67
C ALA A 160 36.50 -34.56 45.95
N GLN A 161 35.30 -35.18 45.97
CA GLN A 161 34.97 -36.54 46.45
C GLN A 161 33.51 -36.62 46.93
N ASP A 162 32.63 -37.21 46.11
CA ASP A 162 31.99 -38.51 46.42
C ASP A 162 30.91 -38.86 45.38
N ALA A 163 30.90 -40.13 44.97
CA ALA A 163 29.84 -40.77 44.20
C ALA A 163 29.66 -42.19 44.76
N PRO A 164 28.44 -42.77 44.73
CA PRO A 164 28.29 -43.88 43.79
C PRO A 164 26.87 -44.10 43.20
N THR A 165 26.85 -44.48 41.92
CA THR A 165 26.01 -45.53 41.27
C THR A 165 24.48 -45.62 41.50
N GLY A 166 23.73 -45.71 40.38
CA GLY A 166 22.73 -46.80 40.23
C GLY A 166 21.30 -46.44 39.81
N SER A 167 20.97 -46.73 38.54
CA SER A 167 19.66 -47.16 37.98
C SER A 167 18.32 -46.50 38.40
N ASP A 168 17.69 -45.90 37.40
CA ASP A 168 16.25 -45.90 37.05
C ASP A 168 15.13 -45.56 38.07
N ALA A 169 14.25 -44.70 37.54
CA ALA A 169 12.89 -44.37 37.98
C ALA A 169 12.71 -43.59 39.31
N ILE A 170 12.21 -42.36 39.19
CA ILE A 170 10.82 -42.01 39.55
C ILE A 170 10.45 -40.63 38.97
N ARG A 171 9.18 -40.49 38.56
CA ARG A 171 8.57 -39.23 38.11
C ARG A 171 8.37 -38.27 39.30
N ASN A 172 8.62 -36.97 39.15
CA ASN A 172 7.62 -35.90 39.29
C ASN A 172 8.24 -34.48 39.34
N GLU A 173 7.45 -33.54 38.82
CA GLU A 173 7.31 -32.13 39.26
C GLU A 173 8.58 -31.30 39.52
N PHE A 174 8.93 -30.45 38.54
CA PHE A 174 9.42 -29.10 38.84
C PHE A 174 8.49 -28.07 38.19
N ARG A 175 7.81 -27.28 39.03
CA ARG A 175 7.20 -26.00 38.61
C ARG A 175 8.31 -25.05 38.18
N ILE A 176 8.17 -24.45 37.01
CA ILE A 176 8.95 -23.26 36.64
C ILE A 176 8.09 -22.05 37.01
N GLU A 177 8.54 -21.27 37.99
CA GLU A 177 7.94 -19.96 38.29
C GLU A 177 8.56 -18.90 37.36
N HIS A 178 7.75 -17.93 36.94
CA HIS A 178 8.13 -16.90 35.96
C HIS A 178 9.40 -16.15 36.37
N THR A 179 10.31 -15.96 35.41
CA THR A 179 11.33 -14.89 35.47
C THR A 179 11.70 -14.45 34.06
N ASP A 180 11.94 -13.16 33.89
CA ASP A 180 11.81 -12.45 32.61
C ASP A 180 12.79 -12.89 31.50
N LEU A 181 12.26 -13.10 30.30
CA LEU A 181 13.02 -13.23 29.06
C LEU A 181 12.72 -12.05 28.13
N LEU A 182 13.71 -11.17 27.96
CA LEU A 182 13.68 -10.08 26.98
C LEU A 182 13.96 -10.63 25.56
N PRO A 183 13.30 -10.10 24.50
CA PRO A 183 13.42 -10.63 23.15
C PRO A 183 14.76 -10.26 22.48
N LEU A 184 15.54 -11.28 22.11
CA LEU A 184 16.77 -11.14 21.32
C LEU A 184 16.46 -11.01 19.82
N GLN A 185 16.23 -9.78 19.33
CA GLN A 185 16.24 -9.48 17.89
C GLN A 185 17.58 -8.87 17.48
N CYS A 186 18.48 -9.66 16.86
CA CYS A 186 19.52 -9.19 15.94
C CYS A 186 20.34 -10.36 15.37
N TYR A 187 20.08 -10.78 14.12
CA TYR A 187 21.05 -11.53 13.31
C TYR A 187 20.95 -11.14 11.84
N ARG A 188 22.03 -10.53 11.31
CA ARG A 188 22.34 -10.55 9.88
C ARG A 188 23.13 -11.83 9.58
N PRO A 189 22.88 -12.57 8.49
CA PRO A 189 23.75 -13.67 8.08
C PRO A 189 25.03 -13.11 7.46
N ILE A 190 26.15 -13.20 8.17
CA ILE A 190 27.48 -13.09 7.55
C ILE A 190 27.81 -14.47 6.97
N VAL A 191 27.97 -14.55 5.65
CA VAL A 191 28.45 -15.76 5.00
C VAL A 191 29.92 -15.98 5.36
N ALA A 192 30.21 -17.05 6.10
CA ALA A 192 31.57 -17.45 6.44
C ALA A 192 31.82 -18.91 6.05
N ASN A 193 32.79 -19.12 5.17
CA ASN A 193 33.32 -20.45 4.88
C ASN A 193 33.98 -21.08 6.11
N GLN A 194 34.09 -22.41 6.10
CA GLN A 194 34.78 -23.28 7.07
C GLN A 194 34.03 -23.70 8.35
N GLY A 195 33.25 -24.77 8.22
CA GLY A 195 33.46 -25.99 9.00
C GLY A 195 33.25 -25.96 10.52
N TRP A 196 32.00 -25.75 10.97
CA TRP A 196 31.56 -26.10 12.33
C TRP A 196 30.28 -26.94 12.27
N ASN A 197 30.17 -27.96 13.13
CA ASN A 197 29.02 -28.87 13.15
C ASN A 197 27.76 -28.16 13.67
N CYS A 198 26.80 -27.91 12.79
CA CYS A 198 25.45 -27.53 13.19
C CYS A 198 24.77 -28.69 13.93
N ILE A 199 24.27 -28.44 15.15
CA ILE A 199 23.33 -29.33 15.81
C ILE A 199 21.98 -29.15 15.10
N ASN A 200 21.64 -30.10 14.23
CA ASN A 200 20.30 -30.18 13.64
C ASN A 200 19.27 -30.48 14.75
N VAL A 201 18.52 -29.47 15.17
CA VAL A 201 17.31 -29.67 15.96
C VAL A 201 16.16 -29.95 14.99
N THR A 202 15.79 -31.23 14.87
CA THR A 202 14.70 -31.67 14.01
C THR A 202 13.36 -31.07 14.48
N LEU A 203 12.56 -30.56 13.54
CA LEU A 203 11.26 -29.91 13.77
C LEU A 203 10.14 -30.90 14.19
N GLY A 204 10.35 -31.64 15.29
CA GLY A 204 9.42 -32.69 15.76
C GLY A 204 9.00 -32.60 17.22
N GLN A 205 9.28 -31.48 17.92
CA GLN A 205 9.04 -31.33 19.37
C GLN A 205 8.28 -30.05 19.79
N PHE A 206 7.77 -29.26 18.84
CA PHE A 206 7.08 -27.99 19.12
C PHE A 206 5.57 -27.98 18.82
N ASP A 207 5.00 -29.11 18.42
CA ASP A 207 3.56 -29.19 18.14
C ASP A 207 2.70 -29.45 19.39
N ASP A 208 3.30 -29.89 20.49
CA ASP A 208 2.61 -30.12 21.77
C ASP A 208 2.47 -28.87 22.67
N TYR A 209 3.05 -27.72 22.30
CA TYR A 209 3.14 -26.52 23.16
C TYR A 209 2.70 -25.20 22.47
N PRO A 210 1.40 -24.99 22.22
CA PRO A 210 0.90 -23.82 21.50
C PRO A 210 1.21 -22.47 22.17
N HIS A 211 1.25 -22.42 23.50
CA HIS A 211 1.55 -21.21 24.29
C HIS A 211 3.01 -20.71 24.14
N ILE A 212 3.94 -21.59 23.74
CA ILE A 212 5.33 -21.19 23.41
C ILE A 212 5.39 -20.60 22.00
N LYS A 213 4.44 -20.93 21.10
CA LYS A 213 4.35 -20.30 19.77
C LYS A 213 3.96 -18.81 19.87
N GLU A 214 3.11 -18.44 20.83
CA GLU A 214 2.70 -17.06 21.07
C GLU A 214 3.79 -16.21 21.75
N GLN A 215 4.46 -16.72 22.80
CA GLN A 215 5.42 -15.92 23.58
C GLN A 215 6.79 -15.71 22.92
N CYS A 216 7.17 -16.50 21.91
CA CYS A 216 8.49 -16.38 21.28
C CYS A 216 8.59 -15.35 20.13
N GLY A 217 7.53 -14.56 19.84
CA GLY A 217 7.56 -13.57 18.76
C GLY A 217 7.95 -14.20 17.41
N LEU A 218 7.42 -15.39 17.14
CA LEU A 218 7.88 -16.25 16.06
C LEU A 218 7.57 -15.63 14.70
N ILE A 219 8.63 -15.16 14.04
CA ILE A 219 8.70 -14.89 12.60
C ILE A 219 8.03 -16.07 11.89
N HIS A 220 6.86 -15.82 11.29
CA HIS A 220 6.13 -16.83 10.53
C HIS A 220 6.97 -17.22 9.33
N ARG A 221 7.61 -18.38 9.41
CA ARG A 221 8.21 -19.03 8.24
C ARG A 221 7.09 -19.30 7.25
N MET A 222 7.22 -18.78 6.03
CA MET A 222 6.50 -19.16 4.82
C MET A 222 5.92 -20.58 4.91
N ASN A 223 4.60 -20.70 4.69
CA ASN A 223 3.87 -21.96 4.75
C ASN A 223 4.56 -23.01 3.85
N PRO A 224 5.11 -24.11 4.40
CA PRO A 224 5.91 -25.05 3.62
C PRO A 224 5.15 -25.72 2.45
N SER A 225 3.81 -25.70 2.47
CA SER A 225 2.99 -26.20 1.35
C SER A 225 3.03 -25.31 0.10
N LEU A 226 3.50 -24.05 0.22
CA LEU A 226 3.63 -23.10 -0.90
C LEU A 226 5.01 -23.14 -1.57
N LEU A 227 6.04 -23.64 -0.85
CA LEU A 227 7.42 -23.73 -1.36
C LEU A 227 7.54 -24.31 -2.79
N PRO A 228 6.82 -25.38 -3.18
CA PRO A 228 6.98 -25.97 -4.51
C PRO A 228 6.57 -25.05 -5.68
N PHE A 229 5.81 -23.97 -5.45
CA PHE A 229 5.49 -22.98 -6.51
C PHE A 229 6.64 -22.03 -6.85
N LEU A 230 7.62 -21.89 -5.94
CA LEU A 230 8.76 -20.98 -6.07
C LEU A 230 10.11 -21.70 -6.11
N GLN A 231 10.28 -22.73 -5.27
CA GLN A 231 11.53 -23.48 -5.12
C GLN A 231 11.29 -25.00 -5.31
N PRO A 232 10.68 -25.42 -6.43
CA PRO A 232 10.59 -26.84 -6.76
C PRO A 232 11.97 -27.47 -6.90
N GLN A 233 12.06 -28.77 -6.67
CA GLN A 233 13.20 -29.60 -7.05
C GLN A 233 13.00 -30.19 -8.46
N GLY A 234 11.75 -30.42 -8.87
CA GLY A 234 11.43 -31.02 -10.15
C GLY A 234 10.02 -30.68 -10.64
N VAL A 235 9.96 -30.19 -11.88
CA VAL A 235 8.75 -29.67 -12.50
C VAL A 235 8.31 -30.62 -13.63
N VAL A 236 7.02 -30.99 -13.62
CA VAL A 236 6.40 -31.76 -14.71
C VAL A 236 5.36 -30.93 -15.47
N VAL A 237 5.48 -30.83 -16.80
CA VAL A 237 4.46 -30.21 -17.66
C VAL A 237 3.53 -31.30 -18.18
N ILE A 238 2.26 -31.26 -17.76
CA ILE A 238 1.22 -32.23 -18.14
C ILE A 238 0.29 -31.59 -19.18
N GLY A 239 0.18 -32.22 -20.35
CA GLY A 239 -0.48 -31.64 -21.52
C GLY A 239 0.48 -31.04 -22.55
N VAL A 240 1.75 -31.48 -22.53
CA VAL A 240 2.78 -31.01 -23.46
C VAL A 240 2.41 -31.30 -24.92
N SER A 241 2.94 -30.50 -25.85
CA SER A 241 2.86 -30.78 -27.28
C SER A 241 4.14 -30.38 -27.99
N THR A 242 4.46 -31.07 -29.08
CA THR A 242 5.56 -30.70 -29.99
C THR A 242 5.16 -29.64 -31.02
N SER A 243 3.88 -29.23 -31.08
CA SER A 243 3.42 -28.14 -31.95
C SER A 243 3.68 -26.77 -31.31
N PRO A 244 4.44 -25.87 -31.96
CA PRO A 244 4.74 -24.52 -31.43
C PRO A 244 3.52 -23.64 -31.16
N GLU A 245 2.36 -23.95 -31.76
CA GLU A 245 1.12 -23.18 -31.64
C GLU A 245 0.35 -23.45 -30.33
N LYS A 246 0.78 -24.43 -29.52
CA LYS A 246 0.07 -24.82 -28.28
C LYS A 246 0.75 -24.29 -27.03
N LEU A 247 -0.06 -23.88 -26.04
CA LEU A 247 0.42 -23.39 -24.74
C LEU A 247 1.38 -24.39 -24.04
N GLY A 248 1.13 -25.69 -24.16
CA GLY A 248 2.01 -26.73 -23.62
C GLY A 248 3.40 -26.81 -24.25
N TYR A 249 3.57 -26.33 -25.49
CA TYR A 249 4.90 -26.09 -26.06
C TYR A 249 5.53 -24.81 -25.49
N GLY A 250 4.73 -23.74 -25.34
CA GLY A 250 5.18 -22.46 -24.76
C GLY A 250 5.77 -22.63 -23.36
N VAL A 251 5.05 -23.31 -22.45
CA VAL A 251 5.54 -23.62 -21.09
C VAL A 251 6.80 -24.48 -21.13
N ALA A 252 6.80 -25.57 -21.90
CA ALA A 252 7.97 -26.44 -22.02
C ALA A 252 9.20 -25.72 -22.60
N ARG A 253 8.99 -24.78 -23.52
CA ARG A 253 10.04 -23.91 -24.09
C ARG A 253 10.60 -23.01 -23.00
N ASN A 254 9.74 -22.25 -22.33
CA ASN A 254 10.15 -21.26 -21.34
C ASN A 254 10.90 -21.90 -20.17
N LEU A 255 10.38 -23.00 -19.62
CA LEU A 255 11.00 -23.74 -18.52
C LEU A 255 12.38 -24.32 -18.86
N VAL A 256 12.65 -24.65 -20.13
CA VAL A 256 13.97 -25.10 -20.59
C VAL A 256 14.88 -23.92 -20.96
N GLN A 257 14.34 -22.87 -21.58
CA GLN A 257 15.10 -21.70 -22.05
C GLN A 257 15.46 -20.71 -20.93
N SER A 258 14.72 -20.68 -19.82
CA SER A 258 15.07 -19.88 -18.65
C SER A 258 16.40 -20.34 -18.03
N GLY A 259 16.74 -21.64 -18.17
CA GLY A 259 17.94 -22.23 -17.57
C GLY A 259 17.70 -22.80 -16.18
N TYR A 260 16.44 -23.12 -15.84
CA TYR A 260 16.05 -23.69 -14.56
C TYR A 260 16.92 -24.92 -14.18
N PRO A 261 17.59 -24.91 -13.01
CA PRO A 261 18.59 -25.93 -12.67
C PRO A 261 17.98 -27.24 -12.14
N GLY A 262 16.69 -27.26 -11.78
CA GLY A 262 16.02 -28.45 -11.27
C GLY A 262 15.62 -29.44 -12.38
N ALA A 263 14.95 -30.52 -11.97
CA ALA A 263 14.51 -31.52 -12.93
C ALA A 263 13.33 -31.01 -13.77
N ILE A 264 13.30 -31.33 -15.07
CA ILE A 264 12.23 -30.92 -16.00
C ILE A 264 11.75 -32.16 -16.74
N HIS A 265 10.44 -32.41 -16.66
CA HIS A 265 9.78 -33.58 -17.20
C HIS A 265 8.54 -33.20 -18.01
N PHE A 266 8.20 -34.02 -19.00
CA PHE A 266 7.09 -33.76 -19.92
C PHE A 266 6.14 -34.96 -20.00
N VAL A 267 4.84 -34.71 -19.84
CA VAL A 267 3.78 -35.71 -19.99
C VAL A 267 2.79 -35.24 -21.07
N GLY A 268 2.51 -36.11 -22.03
CA GLY A 268 1.63 -35.82 -23.16
C GLY A 268 0.87 -37.05 -23.67
N GLN A 269 -0.04 -36.84 -24.61
CA GLN A 269 -0.89 -37.91 -25.16
C GLN A 269 -0.13 -38.97 -25.99
N LYS A 270 1.10 -38.67 -26.41
CA LYS A 270 1.95 -39.54 -27.23
C LYS A 270 3.37 -39.45 -26.71
N SER A 271 4.07 -40.59 -26.70
CA SER A 271 5.51 -40.61 -26.44
C SER A 271 6.28 -39.93 -27.58
N GLY A 272 7.46 -39.42 -27.25
CA GLY A 272 8.30 -38.67 -28.16
C GLY A 272 9.40 -37.94 -27.41
N GLU A 273 9.92 -36.87 -28.01
CA GLU A 273 10.95 -36.01 -27.44
C GLU A 273 10.62 -34.54 -27.69
N LEU A 274 10.96 -33.68 -26.73
CA LEU A 274 10.87 -32.23 -26.85
C LEU A 274 12.06 -31.59 -26.12
N PHE A 275 12.75 -30.65 -26.77
CA PHE A 275 13.96 -29.98 -26.24
C PHE A 275 15.01 -30.93 -25.64
N GLY A 276 15.27 -32.09 -26.27
CA GLY A 276 16.24 -33.08 -25.79
C GLY A 276 15.75 -33.95 -24.63
N ARG A 277 14.47 -33.88 -24.26
CA ARG A 277 13.87 -34.57 -23.11
C ARG A 277 12.73 -35.50 -23.54
N PRO A 278 12.59 -36.70 -22.95
CA PRO A 278 11.51 -37.62 -23.28
C PRO A 278 10.14 -37.07 -22.87
N ILE A 279 9.14 -37.34 -23.70
CA ILE A 279 7.72 -37.17 -23.37
C ILE A 279 7.17 -38.53 -22.92
N TYR A 280 6.74 -38.59 -21.66
CA TYR A 280 6.04 -39.74 -21.08
C TYR A 280 4.54 -39.68 -21.38
N THR A 281 3.87 -40.84 -21.37
CA THR A 281 2.40 -40.92 -21.54
C THR A 281 1.64 -41.13 -20.23
N ASP A 282 2.36 -41.35 -19.14
CA ASP A 282 1.83 -41.61 -17.79
C ASP A 282 2.78 -40.92 -16.79
N LEU A 283 2.21 -40.18 -15.83
CA LEU A 283 2.94 -39.47 -14.80
C LEU A 283 3.75 -40.42 -13.89
N ASN A 284 3.30 -41.66 -13.73
CA ASN A 284 3.99 -42.68 -12.93
C ASN A 284 5.31 -43.16 -13.56
N GLN A 285 5.54 -42.87 -14.84
CA GLN A 285 6.79 -43.20 -15.54
C GLN A 285 7.86 -42.10 -15.39
N VAL A 286 7.48 -40.92 -14.87
CA VAL A 286 8.37 -39.79 -14.71
C VAL A 286 9.32 -40.04 -13.53
N PRO A 287 10.66 -39.96 -13.72
CA PRO A 287 11.62 -40.15 -12.64
C PRO A 287 11.60 -38.97 -11.65
N ASP A 288 12.01 -39.23 -10.40
CA ASP A 288 12.16 -38.19 -9.37
C ASP A 288 13.38 -37.27 -9.62
N PRO A 289 13.38 -36.03 -9.08
CA PRO A 289 12.32 -35.41 -8.29
C PRO A 289 11.14 -34.89 -9.13
N VAL A 290 9.92 -34.93 -8.58
CA VAL A 290 8.76 -34.20 -9.09
C VAL A 290 7.91 -33.70 -7.91
N ASP A 291 7.89 -32.40 -7.67
CA ASP A 291 7.14 -31.75 -6.58
C ASP A 291 6.16 -30.67 -7.05
N LEU A 292 6.35 -30.12 -8.26
CA LEU A 292 5.43 -29.20 -8.94
C LEU A 292 4.93 -29.78 -10.27
N ALA A 293 3.62 -29.73 -10.50
CA ALA A 293 3.00 -29.99 -11.80
C ALA A 293 2.43 -28.72 -12.45
N ILE A 294 2.53 -28.60 -13.77
CA ILE A 294 1.88 -27.56 -14.56
C ILE A 294 0.85 -28.24 -15.47
N LEU A 295 -0.43 -27.97 -15.23
CA LEU A 295 -1.57 -28.63 -15.86
C LEU A 295 -2.13 -27.80 -17.01
N ILE A 296 -1.96 -28.32 -18.22
CA ILE A 296 -2.37 -27.72 -19.50
C ILE A 296 -3.28 -28.72 -20.23
N VAL A 297 -4.29 -29.20 -19.51
CA VAL A 297 -5.24 -30.24 -19.95
C VAL A 297 -6.65 -29.65 -20.09
N PRO A 298 -7.55 -30.25 -20.90
CA PRO A 298 -8.94 -29.79 -21.00
C PRO A 298 -9.61 -29.77 -19.61
N PRO A 299 -10.48 -28.80 -19.28
CA PRO A 299 -11.02 -28.62 -17.92
C PRO A 299 -11.60 -29.88 -17.29
N ASN A 300 -12.41 -30.64 -18.03
CA ASN A 300 -13.04 -31.87 -17.56
C ASN A 300 -12.03 -33.00 -17.22
N ALA A 301 -10.78 -32.91 -17.68
CA ALA A 301 -9.69 -33.82 -17.32
C ALA A 301 -8.86 -33.34 -16.12
N THR A 302 -9.00 -32.08 -15.71
CA THR A 302 -8.19 -31.46 -14.64
C THR A 302 -8.39 -32.14 -13.28
N PRO A 303 -9.61 -32.50 -12.81
CA PRO A 303 -9.76 -33.25 -11.55
C PRO A 303 -8.98 -34.57 -11.55
N LYS A 304 -8.97 -35.29 -12.68
CA LYS A 304 -8.22 -36.55 -12.79
C LYS A 304 -6.70 -36.30 -12.80
N ALA A 305 -6.23 -35.27 -13.51
CA ALA A 305 -4.82 -34.90 -13.49
C ALA A 305 -4.33 -34.50 -12.08
N ILE A 306 -5.16 -33.83 -11.27
CA ILE A 306 -4.86 -33.51 -9.86
C ILE A 306 -4.80 -34.79 -9.01
N GLU A 307 -5.75 -35.72 -9.17
CA GLU A 307 -5.70 -37.04 -8.52
C GLU A 307 -4.40 -37.77 -8.85
N ASP A 308 -4.02 -37.85 -10.12
CA ASP A 308 -2.80 -38.52 -10.58
C ASP A 308 -1.53 -37.86 -10.00
N CYS A 309 -1.49 -36.53 -9.93
CA CYS A 309 -0.42 -35.78 -9.25
C CYS A 309 -0.32 -36.15 -7.77
N GLY A 310 -1.46 -36.17 -7.08
CA GLY A 310 -1.56 -36.55 -5.67
C GLY A 310 -1.10 -37.99 -5.39
N GLN A 311 -1.52 -38.94 -6.24
CA GLN A 311 -1.09 -40.34 -6.16
C GLN A 311 0.42 -40.51 -6.43
N ARG A 312 0.99 -39.71 -7.35
CA ARG A 312 2.44 -39.65 -7.62
C ARG A 312 3.25 -38.99 -6.47
N GLY A 313 2.57 -38.29 -5.56
CA GLY A 313 3.17 -37.61 -4.42
C GLY A 313 3.56 -36.14 -4.67
N VAL A 314 3.19 -35.58 -5.81
CA VAL A 314 3.38 -34.15 -6.16
C VAL A 314 2.67 -33.27 -5.14
N LYS A 315 3.25 -32.11 -4.78
CA LYS A 315 2.77 -31.26 -3.68
C LYS A 315 1.97 -30.04 -4.14
N ALA A 316 2.25 -29.55 -5.35
CA ALA A 316 1.60 -28.37 -5.91
C ALA A 316 1.25 -28.58 -7.39
N ALA A 317 0.16 -27.95 -7.82
CA ALA A 317 -0.24 -27.91 -9.23
C ALA A 317 -0.63 -26.48 -9.66
N ILE A 318 -0.01 -26.00 -10.74
CA ILE A 318 -0.40 -24.77 -11.45
C ILE A 318 -1.39 -25.17 -12.54
N ILE A 319 -2.62 -24.66 -12.50
CA ILE A 319 -3.64 -24.94 -13.50
C ILE A 319 -3.70 -23.76 -14.48
N VAL A 320 -3.12 -23.96 -15.66
CA VAL A 320 -3.05 -22.94 -16.71
C VAL A 320 -4.38 -22.81 -17.47
N SER A 321 -5.09 -23.94 -17.64
CA SER A 321 -6.32 -24.00 -18.43
C SER A 321 -7.43 -23.09 -17.89
N SER A 322 -8.14 -22.43 -18.81
CA SER A 322 -9.44 -21.78 -18.60
C SER A 322 -10.60 -22.74 -18.89
N GLY A 323 -11.81 -22.34 -18.53
CA GLY A 323 -13.05 -23.13 -18.59
C GLY A 323 -13.64 -23.43 -17.21
N PHE A 324 -13.39 -22.59 -16.21
CA PHE A 324 -13.78 -22.78 -14.81
C PHE A 324 -14.79 -21.70 -14.37
N ARG A 325 -14.71 -21.15 -13.14
CA ARG A 325 -15.71 -20.22 -12.58
C ARG A 325 -16.00 -19.01 -13.48
N GLU A 326 -15.01 -18.53 -14.23
CA GLU A 326 -15.13 -17.44 -15.20
C GLU A 326 -16.05 -17.78 -16.40
N SER A 327 -16.33 -19.07 -16.62
CA SER A 327 -17.24 -19.57 -17.66
C SER A 327 -18.68 -19.80 -17.18
N GLY A 328 -18.98 -19.55 -15.89
CA GLY A 328 -20.30 -19.71 -15.29
C GLY A 328 -20.45 -20.93 -14.37
N GLU A 329 -21.69 -21.26 -14.01
CA GLU A 329 -22.05 -22.20 -12.93
C GLU A 329 -21.43 -23.60 -13.10
N ASP A 330 -21.50 -24.20 -14.30
CA ASP A 330 -20.91 -25.52 -14.58
C ASP A 330 -19.39 -25.51 -14.34
N GLY A 331 -18.72 -24.42 -14.72
CA GLY A 331 -17.29 -24.23 -14.51
C GLY A 331 -16.93 -23.94 -13.05
N ALA A 332 -17.80 -23.27 -12.31
CA ALA A 332 -17.65 -23.08 -10.86
C ALA A 332 -17.79 -24.40 -10.09
N GLN A 333 -18.73 -25.27 -10.50
CA GLN A 333 -18.87 -26.61 -9.94
C GLN A 333 -17.67 -27.52 -10.27
N LEU A 334 -17.07 -27.36 -11.47
CA LEU A 334 -15.83 -28.04 -11.85
C LEU A 334 -14.61 -27.54 -11.07
N GLU A 335 -14.52 -26.23 -10.81
CA GLU A 335 -13.49 -25.61 -9.96
C GLU A 335 -13.57 -26.15 -8.53
N LYS A 336 -14.79 -26.22 -7.97
CA LYS A 336 -15.06 -26.84 -6.67
C LYS A 336 -14.65 -28.31 -6.64
N GLN A 337 -14.94 -29.09 -7.69
CA GLN A 337 -14.48 -30.48 -7.78
C GLN A 337 -12.94 -30.58 -7.79
N CYS A 338 -12.23 -29.68 -8.47
CA CYS A 338 -10.77 -29.64 -8.45
C CYS A 338 -10.24 -29.41 -7.02
N LEU A 339 -10.86 -28.50 -6.27
CA LEU A 339 -10.50 -28.23 -4.87
C LEU A 339 -10.76 -29.41 -3.94
N GLU A 340 -11.88 -30.11 -4.10
CA GLU A 340 -12.23 -31.29 -3.32
C GLU A 340 -11.20 -32.43 -3.54
N VAL A 341 -10.81 -32.69 -4.80
CA VAL A 341 -9.77 -33.67 -5.14
C VAL A 341 -8.40 -33.23 -4.60
N ALA A 342 -8.00 -31.98 -4.81
CA ALA A 342 -6.72 -31.46 -4.34
C ALA A 342 -6.57 -31.60 -2.81
N ARG A 343 -7.60 -31.22 -2.05
CA ARG A 343 -7.64 -31.40 -0.59
C ARG A 343 -7.57 -32.87 -0.18
N THR A 344 -8.27 -33.76 -0.88
CA THR A 344 -8.27 -35.21 -0.60
C THR A 344 -6.88 -35.83 -0.75
N HIS A 345 -6.06 -35.34 -1.69
CA HIS A 345 -4.72 -35.86 -1.95
C HIS A 345 -3.57 -34.99 -1.39
N GLY A 346 -3.87 -33.89 -0.69
CA GLY A 346 -2.86 -33.00 -0.11
C GLY A 346 -2.05 -32.19 -1.12
N VAL A 347 -2.66 -31.84 -2.26
CA VAL A 347 -2.07 -31.00 -3.32
C VAL A 347 -2.56 -29.56 -3.15
N ARG A 348 -1.68 -28.57 -3.26
CA ARG A 348 -2.07 -27.14 -3.35
C ARG A 348 -2.29 -26.72 -4.81
N LEU A 349 -3.27 -25.86 -5.07
CA LEU A 349 -3.59 -25.37 -6.42
C LEU A 349 -3.30 -23.86 -6.57
N LEU A 350 -2.67 -23.50 -7.68
CA LEU A 350 -2.57 -22.11 -8.16
C LEU A 350 -3.31 -21.98 -9.49
N GLY A 351 -4.08 -20.90 -9.66
CA GLY A 351 -5.10 -20.79 -10.71
C GLY A 351 -6.48 -21.28 -10.22
N PRO A 352 -7.32 -21.88 -11.08
CA PRO A 352 -7.12 -22.10 -12.53
C PRO A 352 -7.11 -20.79 -13.33
N ASN A 353 -7.06 -20.89 -14.68
CA ASN A 353 -7.11 -19.75 -15.59
C ASN A 353 -6.00 -18.72 -15.30
N CYS A 354 -4.76 -19.19 -15.14
CA CYS A 354 -3.60 -18.37 -14.83
C CYS A 354 -2.49 -18.53 -15.88
N ILE A 355 -1.53 -17.60 -15.91
CA ILE A 355 -0.33 -17.79 -16.76
C ILE A 355 0.80 -18.57 -16.07
N GLY A 356 0.69 -18.86 -14.77
CA GLY A 356 1.71 -19.51 -13.94
C GLY A 356 2.57 -18.55 -13.12
N THR A 357 3.74 -19.03 -12.69
CA THR A 357 4.77 -18.30 -11.93
C THR A 357 6.05 -18.12 -12.73
N LEU A 358 6.78 -17.04 -12.44
CA LEU A 358 8.13 -16.77 -12.96
C LEU A 358 9.02 -16.26 -11.82
N ASP A 359 10.23 -16.77 -11.71
CA ASP A 359 11.30 -16.29 -10.82
C ASP A 359 12.55 -15.99 -11.67
N THR A 360 13.17 -14.83 -11.44
CA THR A 360 14.37 -14.39 -12.19
C THR A 360 15.68 -14.76 -11.51
N HIS A 361 15.68 -14.99 -10.19
CA HIS A 361 16.86 -15.31 -9.37
C HIS A 361 17.08 -16.81 -9.26
N LEU A 362 16.01 -17.58 -9.07
CA LEU A 362 15.93 -18.97 -9.50
C LEU A 362 15.28 -18.96 -10.89
N PRO A 363 16.02 -19.13 -12.00
CA PRO A 363 15.51 -18.83 -13.33
C PRO A 363 14.48 -19.87 -13.81
N LEU A 364 13.27 -19.74 -13.31
CA LEU A 364 12.15 -20.66 -13.39
C LEU A 364 11.01 -19.92 -14.09
N ASP A 365 10.75 -20.27 -15.36
CA ASP A 365 9.59 -19.74 -16.09
C ASP A 365 8.59 -20.86 -16.35
N THR A 366 7.51 -20.89 -15.56
CA THR A 366 6.40 -21.84 -15.76
C THR A 366 5.33 -21.30 -16.71
N THR A 367 5.55 -20.10 -17.28
CA THR A 367 4.59 -19.41 -18.13
C THR A 367 4.72 -19.79 -19.60
N PHE A 368 3.73 -19.40 -20.40
CA PHE A 368 3.74 -19.54 -21.86
C PHE A 368 4.05 -18.22 -22.60
N LEU A 369 4.50 -17.19 -21.88
CA LEU A 369 4.78 -15.86 -22.46
C LEU A 369 5.91 -15.93 -23.49
N GLN A 370 5.95 -14.98 -24.44
CA GLN A 370 7.05 -14.95 -25.41
C GLN A 370 8.37 -14.53 -24.72
N PRO A 371 9.50 -15.20 -24.99
CA PRO A 371 10.82 -14.85 -24.43
C PRO A 371 11.32 -13.50 -24.98
N PRO A 372 12.36 -12.88 -24.37
CA PRO A 372 13.14 -13.37 -23.22
C PRO A 372 12.42 -13.25 -21.87
N MET A 373 12.95 -13.82 -20.80
CA MET A 373 12.49 -13.45 -19.45
C MET A 373 12.69 -11.94 -19.20
N PRO A 374 11.90 -11.31 -18.31
CA PRO A 374 12.21 -9.96 -17.85
C PRO A 374 13.55 -9.95 -17.10
N THR A 375 14.13 -8.76 -16.96
CA THR A 375 15.36 -8.52 -16.20
C THR A 375 15.21 -8.90 -14.72
N GLU A 376 16.31 -9.41 -14.16
CA GLU A 376 16.44 -9.63 -12.71
C GLU A 376 16.30 -8.31 -11.94
N GLY A 377 15.47 -8.30 -10.90
CA GLY A 377 15.27 -7.14 -10.03
C GLY A 377 14.64 -7.50 -8.68
N GLY A 378 14.12 -6.50 -7.99
CA GLY A 378 13.57 -6.59 -6.64
C GLY A 378 12.05 -6.40 -6.55
N ILE A 379 11.33 -6.31 -7.67
CA ILE A 379 9.88 -6.15 -7.66
C ILE A 379 9.21 -7.52 -7.66
N GLY A 380 8.51 -7.88 -6.59
CA GLY A 380 7.61 -9.03 -6.55
C GLY A 380 6.24 -8.62 -7.09
N PHE A 381 5.69 -9.32 -8.08
CA PHE A 381 4.45 -8.92 -8.75
C PHE A 381 3.37 -10.01 -8.68
N ILE A 382 2.22 -9.65 -8.10
CA ILE A 382 1.03 -10.49 -7.98
C ILE A 382 -0.04 -9.92 -8.94
N SER A 383 -0.65 -10.77 -9.77
CA SER A 383 -1.71 -10.34 -10.68
C SER A 383 -2.87 -11.34 -10.77
N HIS A 384 -4.09 -10.84 -10.60
CA HIS A 384 -5.31 -11.59 -10.88
C HIS A 384 -5.49 -11.75 -12.40
N SER A 385 -5.14 -10.72 -13.19
CA SER A 385 -5.22 -10.74 -14.65
C SER A 385 -3.95 -11.28 -15.32
N GLY A 386 -4.08 -12.41 -16.01
CA GLY A 386 -3.00 -13.00 -16.82
C GLY A 386 -2.61 -12.16 -18.04
N ALA A 387 -3.57 -11.52 -18.71
CA ALA A 387 -3.32 -10.66 -19.87
C ALA A 387 -2.58 -9.37 -19.48
N PHE A 388 -2.94 -8.77 -18.34
CA PHE A 388 -2.20 -7.65 -17.78
C PHE A 388 -0.76 -8.07 -17.42
N CYS A 389 -0.60 -9.24 -16.81
CA CYS A 389 0.71 -9.78 -16.47
C CYS A 389 1.61 -9.96 -17.71
N ALA A 390 1.05 -10.47 -18.83
CA ALA A 390 1.77 -10.61 -20.08
C ALA A 390 2.27 -9.27 -20.64
N ALA A 391 1.40 -8.24 -20.65
CA ALA A 391 1.75 -6.90 -21.12
C ALA A 391 2.82 -6.22 -20.25
N ILE A 392 2.74 -6.38 -18.94
CA ILE A 392 3.72 -5.82 -17.99
C ILE A 392 5.08 -6.49 -18.10
N VAL A 393 5.13 -7.82 -18.30
CA VAL A 393 6.40 -8.56 -18.49
C VAL A 393 7.13 -8.11 -19.76
N ASP A 394 6.39 -7.86 -20.85
CA ASP A 394 6.97 -7.34 -22.08
C ASP A 394 7.45 -5.89 -21.91
N TRP A 395 6.58 -5.02 -21.38
CA TRP A 395 6.89 -3.60 -21.15
C TRP A 395 8.14 -3.39 -20.29
N ALA A 396 8.25 -4.10 -19.17
CA ALA A 396 9.34 -3.92 -18.20
C ALA A 396 10.75 -4.10 -18.79
N ARG A 397 10.90 -4.89 -19.87
CA ARG A 397 12.18 -5.15 -20.57
C ARG A 397 12.90 -3.87 -21.01
N GLU A 398 12.16 -2.79 -21.26
CA GLU A 398 12.71 -1.50 -21.72
C GLU A 398 12.61 -0.37 -20.68
N GLN A 399 12.05 -0.63 -19.48
CA GLN A 399 11.78 0.43 -18.48
C GLN A 399 12.89 0.66 -17.45
N GLY A 400 13.97 -0.13 -17.47
CA GLY A 400 15.09 0.02 -16.53
C GLY A 400 14.79 -0.48 -15.11
N PHE A 401 13.82 -1.38 -14.93
CA PHE A 401 13.57 -2.12 -13.69
C PHE A 401 13.42 -3.62 -13.97
N GLY A 402 13.44 -4.45 -12.92
CA GLY A 402 13.33 -5.90 -13.03
C GLY A 402 12.38 -6.49 -11.99
N PHE A 403 11.99 -7.75 -12.21
CA PHE A 403 11.18 -8.50 -11.24
C PHE A 403 12.07 -9.45 -10.44
N SER A 404 11.71 -9.71 -9.18
CA SER A 404 12.21 -10.86 -8.43
C SER A 404 11.39 -12.09 -8.78
N GLN A 405 10.08 -12.00 -8.53
CA GLN A 405 9.11 -13.07 -8.74
C GLN A 405 7.80 -12.50 -9.29
N ILE A 406 7.10 -13.29 -10.09
CA ILE A 406 5.79 -12.97 -10.69
C ILE A 406 4.85 -14.14 -10.43
N VAL A 407 3.65 -13.84 -9.94
CA VAL A 407 2.64 -14.83 -9.57
C VAL A 407 1.29 -14.44 -10.17
N SER A 408 0.86 -15.17 -11.21
CA SER A 408 -0.48 -15.02 -11.78
C SER A 408 -1.46 -15.92 -11.04
N LEU A 409 -2.46 -15.35 -10.38
CA LEU A 409 -3.38 -16.09 -9.52
C LEU A 409 -4.62 -16.63 -10.25
N GLY A 410 -4.99 -16.01 -11.38
CA GLY A 410 -6.18 -16.39 -12.15
C GLY A 410 -7.45 -16.35 -11.30
N ASN A 411 -8.19 -17.46 -11.26
CA ASN A 411 -9.42 -17.59 -10.47
C ASN A 411 -9.19 -17.74 -8.95
N GLN A 412 -7.95 -17.96 -8.50
CA GLN A 412 -7.56 -18.00 -7.08
C GLN A 412 -8.30 -19.06 -6.24
N ALA A 413 -8.54 -20.25 -6.78
CA ALA A 413 -9.44 -21.24 -6.18
C ALA A 413 -8.94 -21.81 -4.83
N ASP A 414 -7.61 -21.90 -4.63
CA ASP A 414 -6.96 -22.32 -3.39
C ASP A 414 -5.94 -21.27 -2.94
N VAL A 415 -4.78 -21.20 -3.62
CA VAL A 415 -3.77 -20.17 -3.36
C VAL A 415 -4.25 -18.83 -3.91
N ASN A 416 -4.31 -17.83 -3.04
CA ASN A 416 -4.79 -16.47 -3.33
C ASN A 416 -3.76 -15.41 -2.86
N GLU A 417 -4.06 -14.13 -3.06
CA GLU A 417 -3.16 -13.01 -2.77
C GLU A 417 -2.72 -12.95 -1.31
N THR A 418 -3.60 -13.37 -0.39
CA THR A 418 -3.33 -13.39 1.05
C THR A 418 -2.31 -14.47 1.44
N ASP A 419 -2.21 -15.56 0.69
CA ASP A 419 -1.18 -16.60 0.88
C ASP A 419 0.16 -16.22 0.25
N VAL A 420 0.12 -15.45 -0.85
CA VAL A 420 1.29 -15.05 -1.65
C VAL A 420 1.99 -13.82 -1.09
N LEU A 421 1.27 -12.91 -0.41
CA LEU A 421 1.85 -11.73 0.22
C LEU A 421 2.97 -12.07 1.24
N PRO A 422 2.77 -12.95 2.25
CA PRO A 422 3.84 -13.36 3.17
C PRO A 422 4.98 -14.11 2.48
N MET A 423 4.66 -14.90 1.44
CA MET A 423 5.64 -15.66 0.67
C MET A 423 6.65 -14.73 -0.04
N LEU A 424 6.17 -13.70 -0.74
CA LEU A 424 7.03 -12.65 -1.32
C LEU A 424 7.69 -11.76 -0.26
N ALA A 425 7.11 -11.64 0.94
CA ALA A 425 7.70 -10.92 2.06
C ALA A 425 8.90 -11.66 2.68
N ASP A 426 8.95 -12.98 2.58
CA ASP A 426 10.03 -13.81 3.10
C ASP A 426 11.20 -13.98 2.10
N ASP A 427 10.95 -13.87 0.79
CA ASP A 427 11.99 -13.92 -0.24
C ASP A 427 13.06 -12.82 -0.04
N PRO A 428 14.36 -13.13 0.06
CA PRO A 428 15.41 -12.12 0.23
C PRO A 428 15.59 -11.19 -0.98
N HIS A 429 15.17 -11.60 -2.18
CA HIS A 429 15.38 -10.83 -3.41
C HIS A 429 14.34 -9.71 -3.58
N THR A 430 13.06 -10.00 -3.34
CA THR A 430 11.95 -9.04 -3.32
C THR A 430 12.19 -7.91 -2.31
N LYS A 431 12.15 -6.67 -2.78
CA LYS A 431 12.25 -5.42 -2.00
C LYS A 431 10.91 -4.70 -1.87
N VAL A 432 10.06 -4.82 -2.88
CA VAL A 432 8.71 -4.24 -2.94
C VAL A 432 7.75 -5.24 -3.56
N ILE A 433 6.51 -5.27 -3.10
CA ILE A 433 5.44 -6.10 -3.67
C ILE A 433 4.44 -5.20 -4.39
N VAL A 434 4.07 -5.59 -5.61
CA VAL A 434 3.07 -4.93 -6.45
C VAL A 434 1.91 -5.89 -6.67
N LEU A 435 0.67 -5.42 -6.50
CA LEU A 435 -0.55 -6.21 -6.56
C LEU A 435 -1.55 -5.59 -7.53
N TYR A 436 -1.82 -6.26 -8.65
CA TYR A 436 -3.00 -6.00 -9.47
C TYR A 436 -4.15 -6.87 -8.97
N MET A 437 -5.21 -6.23 -8.45
CA MET A 437 -6.31 -6.93 -7.78
C MET A 437 -7.69 -6.46 -8.21
N GLU A 438 -8.59 -7.43 -8.38
CA GLU A 438 -9.97 -7.24 -8.80
C GLU A 438 -10.93 -7.37 -7.60
N SER A 439 -10.69 -8.34 -6.73
CA SER A 439 -11.41 -8.66 -5.49
C SER A 439 -10.46 -9.30 -4.47
N VAL A 440 -10.97 -9.74 -3.31
CA VAL A 440 -10.23 -10.48 -2.27
C VAL A 440 -11.13 -11.63 -1.78
N SER A 441 -10.58 -12.82 -1.52
CA SER A 441 -11.42 -13.95 -1.07
C SER A 441 -11.80 -13.88 0.42
N ASP A 442 -10.91 -13.37 1.27
CA ASP A 442 -11.11 -13.19 2.70
C ASP A 442 -10.52 -11.83 3.13
N GLY A 443 -11.39 -10.81 3.23
CA GLY A 443 -10.95 -9.44 3.48
C GLY A 443 -10.31 -9.23 4.85
N ARG A 444 -10.68 -10.04 5.86
CA ARG A 444 -10.12 -9.94 7.20
C ARG A 444 -8.71 -10.53 7.25
N ARG A 445 -8.55 -11.76 6.74
CA ARG A 445 -7.24 -12.42 6.63
C ARG A 445 -6.29 -11.62 5.75
N PHE A 446 -6.81 -11.00 4.68
CA PHE A 446 -6.04 -10.09 3.81
C PHE A 446 -5.50 -8.89 4.59
N VAL A 447 -6.35 -8.15 5.32
CA VAL A 447 -5.90 -6.98 6.11
C VAL A 447 -4.88 -7.37 7.16
N GLU A 448 -5.06 -8.50 7.84
CA GLU A 448 -4.13 -9.02 8.85
C GLU A 448 -2.76 -9.39 8.23
N ALA A 449 -2.74 -10.21 7.18
CA ALA A 449 -1.51 -10.60 6.49
C ALA A 449 -0.80 -9.41 5.84
N ALA A 450 -1.55 -8.52 5.18
CA ALA A 450 -1.00 -7.30 4.59
C ALA A 450 -0.38 -6.38 5.64
N ARG A 451 -1.03 -6.21 6.81
CA ARG A 451 -0.50 -5.40 7.93
C ARG A 451 0.83 -5.95 8.47
N GLU A 452 1.01 -7.26 8.49
CA GLU A 452 2.31 -7.86 8.85
C GLU A 452 3.37 -7.59 7.77
N VAL A 453 3.00 -7.77 6.50
CA VAL A 453 3.91 -7.64 5.36
C VAL A 453 4.38 -6.20 5.15
N THR A 454 3.48 -5.21 5.16
CA THR A 454 3.79 -3.79 4.91
C THR A 454 4.80 -3.20 5.89
N ARG A 455 4.77 -3.68 7.13
CA ARG A 455 5.74 -3.38 8.20
C ARG A 455 7.15 -3.84 7.83
N ARG A 456 7.28 -4.95 7.11
CA ARG A 456 8.57 -5.49 6.62
C ARG A 456 8.97 -4.89 5.27
N LYS A 457 8.10 -4.97 4.26
CA LYS A 457 8.34 -4.51 2.87
C LYS A 457 7.19 -3.66 2.36
N PRO A 458 7.42 -2.61 1.55
CA PRO A 458 6.36 -1.87 0.88
C PRO A 458 5.48 -2.79 0.02
N VAL A 459 4.16 -2.58 0.08
CA VAL A 459 3.15 -3.21 -0.78
C VAL A 459 2.37 -2.10 -1.49
N ILE A 460 2.27 -2.19 -2.81
CA ILE A 460 1.53 -1.27 -3.67
C ILE A 460 0.39 -2.05 -4.33
N ALA A 461 -0.84 -1.52 -4.31
CA ALA A 461 -1.98 -2.16 -4.94
C ALA A 461 -2.66 -1.25 -5.96
N LEU A 462 -2.89 -1.78 -7.17
CA LEU A 462 -3.84 -1.22 -8.14
C LEU A 462 -5.15 -2.01 -8.03
N LYS A 463 -6.08 -1.49 -7.23
CA LYS A 463 -7.47 -1.97 -7.20
C LYS A 463 -8.19 -1.48 -8.44
N VAL A 464 -8.60 -2.40 -9.30
CA VAL A 464 -9.48 -2.10 -10.46
C VAL A 464 -10.95 -2.32 -10.10
N GLY A 465 -11.86 -1.90 -10.97
CA GLY A 465 -13.30 -1.99 -10.69
C GLY A 465 -13.71 -1.10 -9.51
N ARG A 466 -13.33 0.18 -9.56
CA ARG A 466 -13.57 1.18 -8.51
C ARG A 466 -14.96 1.80 -8.61
N PHE A 467 -15.27 2.35 -9.78
CA PHE A 467 -16.58 2.92 -10.12
C PHE A 467 -17.53 1.87 -10.70
N GLU A 468 -18.84 2.12 -10.63
CA GLU A 468 -19.91 1.18 -11.02
C GLU A 468 -19.70 0.50 -12.39
N SER A 469 -19.27 1.25 -13.42
CA SER A 469 -18.99 0.70 -14.75
C SER A 469 -17.83 -0.31 -14.75
N GLY A 470 -16.76 -0.01 -14.01
CA GLY A 470 -15.63 -0.91 -13.82
C GLY A 470 -15.96 -2.10 -12.91
N GLN A 471 -16.78 -1.89 -11.87
CA GLN A 471 -17.28 -2.97 -11.01
C GLN A 471 -18.08 -3.99 -11.82
N LYS A 472 -19.02 -3.52 -12.67
CA LYS A 472 -19.80 -4.37 -13.58
C LYS A 472 -18.89 -5.15 -14.52
N ALA A 473 -17.89 -4.50 -15.13
CA ALA A 473 -16.94 -5.15 -16.03
C ALA A 473 -16.13 -6.26 -15.32
N ALA A 474 -15.55 -5.97 -14.15
CA ALA A 474 -14.78 -6.94 -13.36
C ALA A 474 -15.65 -8.10 -12.84
N ALA A 475 -16.86 -7.81 -12.35
CA ALA A 475 -17.80 -8.84 -11.90
C ALA A 475 -18.22 -9.77 -13.04
N SER A 476 -18.49 -9.23 -14.24
CA SER A 476 -18.80 -10.04 -15.44
C SER A 476 -17.62 -10.89 -15.95
N HIS A 477 -16.40 -10.60 -15.51
CA HIS A 477 -15.18 -11.32 -15.90
C HIS A 477 -14.74 -12.38 -14.88
N THR A 478 -15.10 -12.22 -13.60
CA THR A 478 -14.62 -13.09 -12.49
C THR A 478 -15.70 -13.86 -11.73
N GLY A 479 -16.97 -13.46 -11.88
CA GLY A 479 -18.10 -14.00 -11.10
C GLY A 479 -18.09 -13.62 -9.62
N ALA A 480 -17.18 -12.75 -9.17
CA ALA A 480 -17.04 -12.38 -7.75
C ALA A 480 -18.05 -11.30 -7.32
N LEU A 481 -18.44 -11.32 -6.04
CA LEU A 481 -19.24 -10.26 -5.43
C LEU A 481 -18.38 -8.99 -5.29
N ALA A 482 -18.92 -7.84 -5.70
CA ALA A 482 -18.24 -6.55 -5.54
C ALA A 482 -18.45 -6.02 -4.11
N ALA A 483 -17.35 -5.86 -3.34
CA ALA A 483 -17.35 -5.07 -2.11
C ALA A 483 -17.24 -3.57 -2.43
N SER A 484 -17.50 -2.73 -1.43
CA SER A 484 -17.42 -1.27 -1.60
C SER A 484 -15.98 -0.81 -1.84
N ASP A 485 -15.77 0.10 -2.80
CA ASP A 485 -14.44 0.69 -3.04
C ASP A 485 -13.92 1.45 -1.80
N ILE A 486 -14.86 2.01 -1.01
CA ILE A 486 -14.59 2.65 0.29
C ILE A 486 -14.07 1.63 1.31
N ALA A 487 -14.57 0.39 1.29
CA ALA A 487 -14.08 -0.68 2.16
C ALA A 487 -12.65 -1.11 1.77
N PHE A 488 -12.33 -1.11 0.47
CA PHE A 488 -10.95 -1.31 -0.01
C PHE A 488 -10.01 -0.18 0.42
N ASP A 489 -10.43 1.09 0.36
CA ASP A 489 -9.62 2.21 0.87
C ASP A 489 -9.33 2.08 2.37
N ALA A 490 -10.36 1.78 3.17
CA ALA A 490 -10.22 1.54 4.59
C ALA A 490 -9.35 0.30 4.91
N ALA A 491 -9.43 -0.76 4.09
CA ALA A 491 -8.59 -1.95 4.18
C ALA A 491 -7.12 -1.66 3.89
N PHE A 492 -6.83 -0.91 2.81
CA PHE A 492 -5.47 -0.54 2.45
C PHE A 492 -4.83 0.40 3.46
N GLU A 493 -5.57 1.40 3.95
CA GLU A 493 -5.08 2.32 4.98
C GLU A 493 -4.75 1.57 6.29
N LYS A 494 -5.66 0.70 6.77
CA LYS A 494 -5.44 -0.10 7.99
C LYS A 494 -4.29 -1.09 7.87
N SER A 495 -4.11 -1.66 6.68
CA SER A 495 -2.99 -2.58 6.40
C SER A 495 -1.70 -1.89 5.99
N GLY A 496 -1.68 -0.59 5.69
CA GLY A 496 -0.50 0.12 5.19
C GLY A 496 -0.14 -0.16 3.73
N ILE A 497 -1.08 -0.71 2.94
CA ILE A 497 -0.93 -0.87 1.49
C ILE A 497 -1.04 0.51 0.83
N LEU A 498 -0.15 0.78 -0.12
CA LEU A 498 -0.19 2.02 -0.91
C LEU A 498 -1.06 1.80 -2.16
N ARG A 499 -2.28 2.35 -2.15
CA ARG A 499 -3.19 2.31 -3.29
C ARG A 499 -2.70 3.23 -4.41
N ALA A 500 -2.40 2.64 -5.57
CA ALA A 500 -2.04 3.36 -6.79
C ALA A 500 -3.28 3.58 -7.68
N GLU A 501 -3.38 4.77 -8.25
CA GLU A 501 -4.49 5.24 -9.10
C GLU A 501 -4.34 4.79 -10.56
N THR A 502 -3.11 4.64 -11.03
CA THR A 502 -2.78 4.24 -12.40
C THR A 502 -1.67 3.19 -12.43
N THR A 503 -1.58 2.45 -13.54
CA THR A 503 -0.49 1.50 -13.80
C THR A 503 0.89 2.17 -13.78
N GLU A 504 1.02 3.39 -14.34
CA GLU A 504 2.28 4.14 -14.31
C GLU A 504 2.68 4.49 -12.88
N GLN A 505 1.75 5.01 -12.07
CA GLN A 505 2.01 5.34 -10.67
C GLN A 505 2.39 4.10 -9.86
N MET A 506 1.74 2.97 -10.11
CA MET A 506 2.05 1.70 -9.46
C MET A 506 3.51 1.28 -9.66
N PHE A 507 4.03 1.38 -10.89
CA PHE A 507 5.41 1.02 -11.20
C PHE A 507 6.43 2.12 -10.86
N ASP A 508 6.08 3.40 -10.94
CA ASP A 508 6.92 4.50 -10.44
C ASP A 508 7.19 4.36 -8.94
N TRP A 509 6.16 4.00 -8.17
CA TRP A 509 6.29 3.70 -6.75
C TRP A 509 7.11 2.42 -6.51
N ALA A 510 6.94 1.38 -7.33
CA ALA A 510 7.75 0.17 -7.22
C ALA A 510 9.25 0.45 -7.44
N ARG A 511 9.58 1.20 -8.49
CA ARG A 511 10.96 1.61 -8.82
C ARG A 511 11.64 2.36 -7.68
N ILE A 512 10.96 3.33 -7.05
CA ILE A 512 11.56 4.10 -5.95
C ILE A 512 11.77 3.24 -4.69
N PHE A 513 10.86 2.32 -4.37
CA PHE A 513 11.02 1.41 -3.23
C PHE A 513 12.08 0.33 -3.47
N GLU A 514 12.23 -0.16 -4.70
CA GLU A 514 13.29 -1.09 -5.08
C GLU A 514 14.67 -0.44 -4.87
N ALA A 515 14.86 0.73 -5.50
CA ALA A 515 16.11 1.50 -5.46
C ALA A 515 16.48 1.98 -4.06
N LEU A 516 15.51 2.51 -3.30
CA LEU A 516 15.73 3.17 -2.00
C LEU A 516 15.27 2.32 -0.81
N SER A 517 15.28 0.99 -0.94
CA SER A 517 14.80 0.03 0.07
C SER A 517 15.48 0.13 1.45
N GLY A 518 16.63 0.80 1.57
CA GLY A 518 17.32 1.08 2.83
C GLY A 518 17.28 2.54 3.32
N ALA A 519 16.71 3.47 2.55
CA ALA A 519 16.77 4.91 2.85
C ALA A 519 15.70 5.35 3.86
N THR A 520 16.05 6.25 4.79
CA THR A 520 15.10 6.79 5.77
C THR A 520 14.41 8.05 5.25
N ALA A 521 13.26 7.90 4.59
CA ALA A 521 12.39 9.01 4.17
C ALA A 521 11.55 9.59 5.33
N GLN A 522 12.17 9.75 6.51
CA GLN A 522 11.50 10.14 7.75
C GLN A 522 11.86 11.57 8.12
N SER A 523 10.86 12.44 8.21
CA SER A 523 11.09 13.84 8.58
C SER A 523 11.43 13.97 10.06
N LYS A 524 12.64 14.46 10.36
CA LYS A 524 13.17 14.60 11.73
C LYS A 524 12.92 16.00 12.32
N SER A 525 12.30 16.90 11.56
CA SER A 525 12.09 18.30 11.93
C SER A 525 10.76 18.80 11.36
N THR A 526 10.05 19.68 12.08
CA THR A 526 8.87 20.39 11.55
C THR A 526 9.22 21.44 10.47
N GLN A 527 10.51 21.63 10.19
CA GLN A 527 11.04 22.38 9.06
C GLN A 527 11.70 21.48 7.99
N GLY A 528 11.63 20.16 8.21
CA GLY A 528 12.07 19.13 7.28
C GLY A 528 11.24 19.13 5.99
N GLY A 529 11.86 18.71 4.88
CA GLY A 529 11.15 18.57 3.62
C GLY A 529 12.04 18.15 2.46
N VAL A 530 11.53 18.32 1.24
CA VAL A 530 12.26 18.05 0.00
C VAL A 530 13.04 19.29 -0.44
N ALA A 531 14.32 19.11 -0.77
CA ALA A 531 15.10 20.11 -1.51
C ALA A 531 14.96 19.89 -3.02
N ILE A 532 14.68 20.95 -3.77
CA ILE A 532 14.68 20.91 -5.24
C ILE A 532 15.94 21.60 -5.74
N LEU A 533 16.66 20.94 -6.64
CA LEU A 533 17.83 21.46 -7.34
C LEU A 533 17.58 21.45 -8.84
N THR A 534 17.75 22.59 -9.52
CA THR A 534 17.48 22.74 -10.96
C THR A 534 18.48 23.70 -11.62
N ASN A 535 18.61 23.64 -12.93
CA ASN A 535 19.27 24.68 -13.76
C ASN A 535 18.24 25.54 -14.53
N ALA A 536 16.96 25.35 -14.25
CA ALA A 536 15.85 26.05 -14.90
C ALA A 536 14.67 26.25 -13.92
N GLY A 537 14.30 27.51 -13.70
CA GLY A 537 13.25 27.88 -12.75
C GLY A 537 11.85 27.35 -13.09
N GLY A 538 11.47 27.28 -14.37
CA GLY A 538 10.14 26.77 -14.78
C GLY A 538 9.85 25.35 -14.27
N PRO A 539 10.70 24.37 -14.56
CA PRO A 539 10.65 23.04 -13.94
C PRO A 539 10.72 23.04 -12.40
N GLY A 540 11.45 23.99 -11.81
CA GLY A 540 11.50 24.16 -10.35
C GLY A 540 10.14 24.53 -9.72
N VAL A 541 9.36 25.38 -10.40
CA VAL A 541 7.99 25.73 -9.97
C VAL A 541 7.06 24.52 -10.09
N ILE A 542 7.10 23.81 -11.22
CA ILE A 542 6.31 22.56 -11.41
C ILE A 542 6.63 21.55 -10.31
N ALA A 543 7.90 21.41 -9.94
CA ALA A 543 8.33 20.54 -8.85
C ALA A 543 7.82 21.00 -7.48
N ALA A 544 7.81 22.30 -7.19
CA ALA A 544 7.27 22.84 -5.94
C ALA A 544 5.77 22.53 -5.80
N ASP A 545 4.97 22.86 -6.83
CA ASP A 545 3.53 22.57 -6.88
C ASP A 545 3.26 21.06 -6.73
N ALA A 546 4.05 20.22 -7.41
CA ALA A 546 3.92 18.77 -7.37
C ALA A 546 4.26 18.16 -5.99
N ILE A 547 5.26 18.71 -5.29
CA ILE A 547 5.62 18.29 -3.93
C ILE A 547 4.46 18.59 -2.96
N GLU A 548 3.91 19.80 -2.98
CA GLU A 548 2.79 20.17 -2.12
C GLU A 548 1.50 19.39 -2.46
N ALA A 549 1.21 19.19 -3.75
CA ALA A 549 0.07 18.40 -4.22
C ALA A 549 0.12 16.92 -3.76
N ASN A 550 1.30 16.39 -3.46
CA ASN A 550 1.48 15.04 -2.91
C ASN A 550 1.52 14.99 -1.37
N GLY A 551 1.22 16.11 -0.70
CA GLY A 551 1.19 16.21 0.76
C GLY A 551 2.57 16.30 1.41
N LEU A 552 3.60 16.68 0.64
CA LEU A 552 4.94 16.94 1.13
C LEU A 552 5.14 18.45 1.35
N SER A 553 6.34 18.83 1.80
CA SER A 553 6.71 20.24 1.98
C SER A 553 8.14 20.48 1.51
N LEU A 554 8.43 21.72 1.11
CA LEU A 554 9.79 22.13 0.78
C LEU A 554 10.62 22.35 2.05
N ALA A 555 11.85 21.82 2.03
CA ALA A 555 12.82 22.03 3.11
C ALA A 555 13.14 23.52 3.28
N LYS A 556 13.12 24.01 4.54
CA LYS A 556 13.56 25.37 4.88
C LYS A 556 15.06 25.37 5.15
N LEU A 557 15.84 25.64 4.11
CA LEU A 557 17.30 25.62 4.15
C LEU A 557 17.86 26.50 5.27
N THR A 558 18.88 26.01 5.97
CA THR A 558 19.51 26.71 7.08
C THR A 558 20.44 27.84 6.61
N GLU A 559 20.70 28.84 7.46
CA GLU A 559 21.61 29.93 7.11
C GLU A 559 23.02 29.48 6.65
N PRO A 560 23.67 28.47 7.25
CA PRO A 560 24.95 27.96 6.74
C PRO A 560 24.86 27.44 5.31
N THR A 561 23.80 26.70 4.98
CA THR A 561 23.52 26.15 3.65
C THR A 561 23.29 27.27 2.64
N LEU A 562 22.48 28.27 2.97
CA LEU A 562 22.27 29.46 2.12
C LEU A 562 23.59 30.19 1.86
N LYS A 563 24.44 30.37 2.87
CA LYS A 563 25.78 30.99 2.72
C LYS A 563 26.70 30.15 1.82
N ALA A 564 26.66 28.82 1.93
CA ALA A 564 27.45 27.92 1.09
C ALA A 564 26.96 27.92 -0.38
N LEU A 565 25.65 27.96 -0.62
CA LEU A 565 25.07 28.09 -1.95
C LEU A 565 25.44 29.43 -2.60
N ILE A 566 25.28 30.55 -1.89
CA ILE A 566 25.67 31.90 -2.36
C ILE A 566 27.16 31.97 -2.74
N ALA A 567 28.04 31.29 -1.98
CA ALA A 567 29.46 31.23 -2.30
C ALA A 567 29.81 30.34 -3.52
N SER A 568 28.90 29.44 -3.90
CA SER A 568 29.11 28.43 -4.96
C SER A 568 28.40 28.77 -6.28
N LEU A 569 27.52 29.77 -6.28
CA LEU A 569 26.63 30.10 -7.40
C LEU A 569 26.79 31.57 -7.84
N PRO A 570 26.48 31.90 -9.11
CA PRO A 570 26.51 33.28 -9.58
C PRO A 570 25.44 34.13 -8.87
N PRO A 571 25.63 35.46 -8.71
CA PRO A 571 24.69 36.33 -7.96
C PRO A 571 23.25 36.37 -8.49
N ALA A 572 23.00 35.93 -9.72
CA ALA A 572 21.67 35.85 -10.32
C ALA A 572 20.95 34.50 -10.10
N ALA A 573 21.59 33.53 -9.45
CA ALA A 573 21.00 32.22 -9.15
C ALA A 573 19.96 32.29 -8.02
N GLY A 574 18.96 31.42 -8.09
CA GLY A 574 18.01 31.20 -6.99
C GLY A 574 18.64 30.33 -5.92
N VAL A 575 18.95 30.90 -4.74
CA VAL A 575 19.61 30.19 -3.62
C VAL A 575 18.65 29.68 -2.53
N PHE A 576 17.37 30.10 -2.58
CA PHE A 576 16.31 29.51 -1.77
C PHE A 576 15.86 28.18 -2.38
N ASN A 577 14.92 27.46 -1.75
CA ASN A 577 14.37 26.22 -2.29
C ASN A 577 13.08 26.55 -3.08
N PRO A 578 12.95 26.23 -4.40
CA PRO A 578 13.88 25.52 -5.28
C PRO A 578 15.17 26.27 -5.62
N VAL A 579 16.32 25.57 -5.56
CA VAL A 579 17.63 26.13 -5.91
C VAL A 579 17.80 26.09 -7.43
N ASP A 580 17.79 27.27 -8.07
CA ASP A 580 18.00 27.44 -9.51
C ASP A 580 19.41 27.94 -9.80
N MET A 581 20.25 27.05 -10.31
CA MET A 581 21.65 27.29 -10.64
C MET A 581 21.87 28.03 -11.99
N LEU A 582 20.78 28.33 -12.72
CA LEU A 582 20.76 28.84 -14.09
C LEU A 582 21.28 27.84 -15.14
N ALA A 583 20.89 28.04 -16.40
CA ALA A 583 21.12 27.10 -17.50
C ALA A 583 22.62 26.84 -17.83
N SER A 584 23.53 27.66 -17.31
CA SER A 584 24.99 27.52 -17.47
C SER A 584 25.66 26.63 -16.42
N ALA A 585 24.90 26.04 -15.48
CA ALA A 585 25.44 25.17 -14.42
C ALA A 585 26.29 24.01 -14.97
N SER A 586 27.48 23.81 -14.40
CA SER A 586 28.37 22.71 -14.79
C SER A 586 28.07 21.42 -14.02
N PRO A 587 28.59 20.25 -14.45
CA PRO A 587 28.53 19.01 -13.68
C PRO A 587 29.05 19.18 -12.24
N GLU A 588 30.12 19.96 -12.06
CA GLU A 588 30.70 20.30 -10.75
C GLU A 588 29.79 21.22 -9.94
N THR A 589 29.08 22.16 -10.58
CA THR A 589 28.06 23.00 -9.91
C THR A 589 26.93 22.14 -9.37
N TYR A 590 26.40 21.22 -10.19
CA TYR A 590 25.37 20.25 -9.81
C TYR A 590 25.80 19.39 -8.61
N ALA A 591 26.99 18.80 -8.67
CA ALA A 591 27.53 17.98 -7.59
C ALA A 591 27.74 18.77 -6.29
N THR A 592 28.29 19.99 -6.39
CA THR A 592 28.56 20.86 -5.24
C THR A 592 27.25 21.29 -4.55
N CYS A 593 26.27 21.74 -5.33
CA CYS A 593 24.98 22.19 -4.77
C CYS A 593 24.16 21.03 -4.22
N LEU A 594 24.15 19.86 -4.88
CA LEU A 594 23.49 18.67 -4.32
C LEU A 594 24.12 18.28 -2.98
N LYS A 595 25.46 18.27 -2.89
CA LYS A 595 26.15 17.95 -1.62
C LYS A 595 25.77 18.92 -0.51
N ILE A 596 25.79 20.23 -0.77
CA ILE A 596 25.39 21.28 0.19
C ILE A 596 23.95 21.06 0.68
N LEU A 597 23.03 20.69 -0.22
CA LEU A 597 21.64 20.38 0.16
C LEU A 597 21.52 19.09 0.97
N LEU A 598 22.27 18.04 0.63
CA LEU A 598 22.25 16.77 1.36
C LEU A 598 22.93 16.86 2.74
N ASP A 599 23.87 17.79 2.94
CA ASP A 599 24.46 18.11 4.25
C ASP A 599 23.48 18.88 5.18
N ASP A 600 22.46 19.56 4.65
CA ASP A 600 21.53 20.38 5.45
C ASP A 600 20.59 19.52 6.34
N PRO A 601 20.48 19.78 7.66
CA PRO A 601 19.68 18.96 8.58
C PRO A 601 18.15 19.08 8.40
N HIS A 602 17.65 20.03 7.62
CA HIS A 602 16.24 20.19 7.25
C HIS A 602 15.89 19.57 5.89
N VAL A 603 16.85 19.01 5.17
CA VAL A 603 16.60 18.29 3.91
C VAL A 603 16.42 16.81 4.21
N ASP A 604 15.19 16.30 4.09
CA ASP A 604 14.87 14.89 4.30
C ASP A 604 15.05 14.06 3.01
N ALA A 605 14.86 14.69 1.84
CA ALA A 605 15.06 14.11 0.50
C ALA A 605 15.41 15.20 -0.52
N ALA A 606 15.95 14.83 -1.67
CA ALA A 606 16.24 15.77 -2.77
C ALA A 606 15.61 15.33 -4.10
N MET A 607 15.08 16.29 -4.85
CA MET A 607 14.71 16.15 -6.27
C MET A 607 15.68 16.97 -7.11
N VAL A 608 16.40 16.32 -8.03
CA VAL A 608 17.33 16.99 -8.94
C VAL A 608 16.77 16.97 -10.34
N ILE A 609 16.55 18.16 -10.91
CA ILE A 609 15.96 18.35 -12.23
C ILE A 609 17.07 18.64 -13.24
N LEU A 610 17.05 17.88 -14.33
CA LEU A 610 17.99 18.00 -15.44
C LEU A 610 17.23 17.93 -16.77
N PRO A 611 16.75 19.08 -17.30
CA PRO A 611 16.54 19.27 -18.73
C PRO A 611 17.87 19.15 -19.50
N PRO A 612 17.87 19.02 -20.84
CA PRO A 612 19.10 18.81 -21.60
C PRO A 612 20.02 20.02 -21.44
N PRO A 613 21.22 19.88 -20.82
CA PRO A 613 22.04 21.02 -20.48
C PRO A 613 22.67 21.60 -21.76
N PRO A 614 22.59 22.92 -22.02
CA PRO A 614 22.97 23.49 -23.31
C PRO A 614 24.48 23.46 -23.60
N MET A 615 25.31 23.34 -22.56
CA MET A 615 26.78 23.42 -22.64
C MET A 615 27.49 22.07 -22.38
N TYR A 616 26.77 21.03 -21.97
CA TYR A 616 27.33 19.77 -21.48
C TYR A 616 26.53 18.56 -21.98
N LYS A 617 27.08 17.36 -21.86
CA LYS A 617 26.28 16.13 -21.99
C LYS A 617 25.57 15.85 -20.67
N ALA A 618 24.30 15.44 -20.72
CA ALA A 618 23.54 15.04 -19.54
C ALA A 618 24.20 13.87 -18.78
N GLU A 619 24.86 12.95 -19.50
CA GLU A 619 25.59 11.81 -18.93
C GLU A 619 26.70 12.23 -17.96
N VAL A 620 27.49 13.26 -18.32
CA VAL A 620 28.59 13.75 -17.46
C VAL A 620 28.06 14.40 -16.18
N VAL A 621 26.89 15.05 -16.25
CA VAL A 621 26.19 15.56 -15.06
C VAL A 621 25.70 14.39 -14.19
N ALA A 622 25.12 13.35 -14.80
CA ALA A 622 24.66 12.16 -14.10
C ALA A 622 25.79 11.41 -13.37
N GLU A 623 26.94 11.19 -14.01
CA GLU A 623 28.13 10.58 -13.39
C GLU A 623 28.56 11.34 -12.13
N LYS A 624 28.65 12.67 -12.22
CA LYS A 624 29.01 13.54 -11.09
C LYS A 624 27.97 13.57 -9.97
N LEU A 625 26.69 13.42 -10.30
CA LEU A 625 25.63 13.29 -9.31
C LEU A 625 25.68 11.92 -8.60
N ILE A 626 25.96 10.83 -9.31
CA ILE A 626 26.11 9.48 -8.71
C ILE A 626 27.25 9.45 -7.68
N GLU A 627 28.39 10.10 -7.98
CA GLU A 627 29.50 10.27 -7.03
C GLU A 627 29.06 10.91 -5.71
N VAL A 628 28.13 11.87 -5.75
CA VAL A 628 27.59 12.55 -4.56
C VAL A 628 26.50 11.71 -3.88
N ILE A 629 25.53 11.20 -4.62
CA ILE A 629 24.39 10.43 -4.09
C ILE A 629 24.87 9.24 -3.26
N SER A 630 25.90 8.53 -3.72
CA SER A 630 26.49 7.38 -3.01
C SER A 630 27.14 7.71 -1.66
N GLN A 631 27.29 8.99 -1.29
CA GLN A 631 27.84 9.44 0.00
C GLN A 631 26.76 9.67 1.08
N PHE A 632 25.46 9.57 0.75
CA PHE A 632 24.36 9.95 1.65
C PHE A 632 23.24 8.91 1.72
N ASP A 633 22.67 8.72 2.93
CA ASP A 633 21.50 7.84 3.16
C ASP A 633 20.14 8.50 2.81
N LYS A 634 20.15 9.78 2.42
CA LYS A 634 18.94 10.56 2.12
C LYS A 634 18.41 10.20 0.72
N PRO A 635 17.09 9.97 0.54
CA PRO A 635 16.49 9.77 -0.77
C PRO A 635 16.84 10.87 -1.77
N VAL A 636 17.33 10.48 -2.95
CA VAL A 636 17.51 11.38 -4.10
C VAL A 636 16.77 10.80 -5.30
N VAL A 637 15.98 11.64 -5.97
CA VAL A 637 15.29 11.30 -7.24
C VAL A 637 15.74 12.25 -8.35
N MET A 638 15.90 11.70 -9.55
CA MET A 638 16.29 12.44 -10.75
C MET A 638 15.08 12.68 -11.65
N THR A 639 14.85 13.93 -12.02
CA THR A 639 13.88 14.32 -13.03
C THR A 639 14.61 14.66 -14.33
N LEU A 640 14.69 13.71 -15.25
CA LEU A 640 15.36 13.85 -16.55
C LEU A 640 14.35 14.30 -17.60
N MET A 641 14.29 15.61 -17.85
CA MET A 641 13.32 16.15 -18.81
C MET A 641 13.88 16.04 -20.24
N GLY A 642 13.26 15.19 -21.06
CA GLY A 642 13.65 15.01 -22.45
C GLY A 642 13.50 13.56 -22.93
N SER A 643 14.18 13.25 -24.03
CA SER A 643 14.30 11.89 -24.58
C SER A 643 15.74 11.71 -25.09
N MET A 644 15.98 11.73 -26.41
CA MET A 644 17.28 11.42 -27.02
C MET A 644 18.51 12.09 -26.38
N LEU A 645 18.41 13.34 -25.89
CA LEU A 645 19.55 14.07 -25.30
C LEU A 645 19.85 13.74 -23.82
N VAL A 646 18.99 12.95 -23.17
CA VAL A 646 19.15 12.51 -21.77
C VAL A 646 19.19 10.98 -21.64
N GLU A 647 19.23 10.26 -22.76
CA GLU A 647 19.12 8.79 -22.79
C GLU A 647 20.33 8.09 -22.17
N GLU A 648 21.55 8.51 -22.50
CA GLU A 648 22.76 7.97 -21.88
C GLU A 648 22.83 8.31 -20.38
N ALA A 649 22.33 9.50 -19.99
CA ALA A 649 22.21 9.88 -18.59
C ALA A 649 21.23 8.98 -17.84
N ARG A 650 20.07 8.68 -18.44
CA ARG A 650 19.06 7.77 -17.91
C ARG A 650 19.63 6.37 -17.73
N SER A 651 20.26 5.81 -18.76
CA SER A 651 20.90 4.48 -18.68
C SER A 651 22.00 4.42 -17.61
N THR A 652 22.80 5.48 -17.46
CA THR A 652 23.84 5.57 -16.43
C THR A 652 23.28 5.66 -15.01
N LEU A 653 22.18 6.40 -14.81
CA LEU A 653 21.47 6.48 -13.52
C LEU A 653 20.74 5.18 -13.17
N GLU A 654 20.08 4.54 -14.14
CA GLU A 654 19.41 3.25 -13.97
C GLU A 654 20.41 2.15 -13.58
N ARG A 655 21.58 2.08 -14.23
CA ARG A 655 22.68 1.16 -13.84
C ARG A 655 23.22 1.44 -12.43
N ALA A 656 23.23 2.70 -12.00
CA ALA A 656 23.59 3.11 -10.63
C ALA A 656 22.44 2.95 -9.61
N LYS A 657 21.28 2.44 -10.04
CA LYS A 657 20.04 2.31 -9.23
C LYS A 657 19.55 3.63 -8.63
N VAL A 658 19.76 4.75 -9.31
CA VAL A 658 19.18 6.05 -8.95
C VAL A 658 17.80 6.18 -9.61
N PRO A 659 16.71 6.46 -8.85
CA PRO A 659 15.37 6.62 -9.43
C PRO A 659 15.31 7.77 -10.45
N THR A 660 14.88 7.47 -11.67
CA THR A 660 14.71 8.42 -12.78
C THR A 660 13.24 8.56 -13.17
N PHE A 661 12.79 9.80 -13.39
CA PHE A 661 11.44 10.14 -13.84
C PHE A 661 11.50 11.20 -14.95
N PRO A 662 10.57 11.21 -15.92
CA PRO A 662 10.60 12.18 -17.02
C PRO A 662 10.10 13.59 -16.61
N PHE A 663 9.28 13.69 -15.57
CA PHE A 663 8.63 14.94 -15.13
C PHE A 663 8.54 15.03 -13.60
N PRO A 664 8.55 16.24 -13.01
CA PRO A 664 8.54 16.41 -11.54
C PRO A 664 7.35 15.78 -10.83
N GLU A 665 6.17 15.74 -11.47
CA GLU A 665 4.93 15.22 -10.91
C GLU A 665 5.03 13.72 -10.57
N ARG A 666 5.69 12.95 -11.44
CA ARG A 666 5.96 11.51 -11.21
C ARG A 666 6.97 11.31 -10.08
N ALA A 667 8.03 12.11 -10.06
CA ALA A 667 9.04 12.07 -8.99
C ALA A 667 8.44 12.47 -7.62
N ALA A 668 7.59 13.51 -7.57
CA ALA A 668 6.89 13.94 -6.36
C ALA A 668 5.87 12.91 -5.87
N SER A 669 5.14 12.27 -6.78
CA SER A 669 4.24 11.14 -6.48
C SER A 669 5.00 9.97 -5.85
N ALA A 670 6.16 9.61 -6.40
CA ALA A 670 7.02 8.54 -5.87
C ALA A 670 7.63 8.90 -4.50
N LEU A 671 8.12 10.14 -4.30
CA LEU A 671 8.52 10.63 -2.98
C LEU A 671 7.35 10.60 -1.99
N GLY A 672 6.15 10.99 -2.40
CA GLY A 672 4.94 10.96 -1.58
C GLY A 672 4.64 9.56 -1.04
N ALA A 673 4.85 8.52 -1.86
CA ALA A 673 4.72 7.13 -1.44
C ALA A 673 5.74 6.72 -0.36
N LEU A 674 7.02 7.12 -0.49
CA LEU A 674 8.06 6.88 0.53
C LEU A 674 7.68 7.49 1.89
N PHE A 675 7.29 8.76 1.91
CA PHE A 675 6.94 9.47 3.15
C PHE A 675 5.63 8.94 3.77
N LYS A 676 4.63 8.58 2.96
CA LYS A 676 3.42 7.88 3.43
C LYS A 676 3.77 6.58 4.14
N ARG A 677 4.70 5.79 3.59
CA ARG A 677 5.20 4.57 4.25
C ARG A 677 5.97 4.88 5.53
N ALA A 678 6.83 5.89 5.55
CA ALA A 678 7.57 6.28 6.75
C ALA A 678 6.60 6.62 7.91
N LYS A 679 5.58 7.46 7.65
CA LYS A 679 4.52 7.76 8.62
C LYS A 679 3.79 6.51 9.10
N TYR A 680 3.46 5.57 8.19
CA TYR A 680 2.80 4.30 8.56
C TYR A 680 3.68 3.45 9.49
N LEU A 681 4.99 3.38 9.26
CA LEU A 681 5.91 2.63 10.13
C LEU A 681 6.06 3.27 11.52
N ASP A 682 6.09 4.60 11.59
CA ASP A 682 6.21 5.36 12.84
C ASP A 682 5.01 5.20 13.76
N ASN A 683 3.81 5.04 13.19
CA ASN A 683 2.60 4.68 13.91
C ASN A 683 2.78 3.28 14.52
N LYS A 684 3.13 3.21 15.82
CA LYS A 684 3.25 1.94 16.55
C LYS A 684 1.94 1.16 16.46
N PRO A 685 1.95 -0.11 16.02
CA PRO A 685 0.75 -0.93 16.08
C PRO A 685 0.39 -1.17 17.55
N MET A 686 -0.82 -0.76 17.97
CA MET A 686 -1.36 -1.26 19.22
C MET A 686 -1.72 -2.73 19.06
N GLU A 687 -1.35 -3.54 20.06
CA GLU A 687 -1.83 -4.91 20.15
C GLU A 687 -3.32 -4.87 20.48
N HIS A 688 -4.16 -5.13 19.48
CA HIS A 688 -5.55 -5.49 19.74
C HIS A 688 -5.54 -6.91 20.33
N HIS A 689 -5.35 -7.00 21.65
CA HIS A 689 -5.80 -8.19 22.36
C HIS A 689 -7.28 -8.38 22.04
N ALA A 690 -7.62 -9.53 21.47
CA ALA A 690 -9.01 -9.92 21.27
C ALA A 690 -9.67 -9.99 22.65
N ALA A 691 -10.35 -8.92 23.04
CA ALA A 691 -11.15 -8.92 24.25
C ALA A 691 -12.14 -10.10 24.14
N PRO A 692 -12.30 -10.93 25.18
CA PRO A 692 -13.19 -12.08 25.11
C PRO A 692 -14.59 -11.58 24.74
N THR A 693 -15.18 -12.14 23.68
CA THR A 693 -16.50 -11.74 23.18
C THR A 693 -17.54 -11.90 24.28
N ILE A 694 -17.96 -10.80 24.90
CA ILE A 694 -19.03 -10.81 25.88
C ILE A 694 -20.33 -10.62 25.10
N HIS A 695 -21.02 -11.72 24.81
CA HIS A 695 -22.37 -11.63 24.26
C HIS A 695 -23.32 -11.07 25.34
N HIS A 696 -23.54 -9.77 25.27
CA HIS A 696 -24.60 -9.10 26.01
C HIS A 696 -25.95 -9.39 25.31
N PRO A 697 -26.88 -10.14 25.93
CA PRO A 697 -28.22 -10.30 25.37
C PRO A 697 -28.98 -8.97 25.50
N TRP A 698 -29.39 -8.39 24.39
CA TRP A 698 -30.15 -7.14 24.31
C TRP A 698 -31.53 -7.39 23.69
N THR A 699 -32.55 -6.68 24.17
CA THR A 699 -33.92 -6.73 23.63
C THR A 699 -34.29 -5.51 22.81
N ASN A 700 -33.57 -4.40 23.01
CA ASN A 700 -33.76 -3.13 22.33
C ASN A 700 -32.42 -2.38 22.18
N ILE A 701 -32.43 -1.27 21.44
CA ILE A 701 -31.24 -0.52 21.09
C ILE A 701 -30.63 0.26 22.28
N ASP A 702 -31.45 0.70 23.23
CA ASP A 702 -30.99 1.46 24.40
C ASP A 702 -30.21 0.54 25.37
N GLU A 703 -30.70 -0.68 25.59
CA GLU A 703 -29.97 -1.73 26.34
C GLU A 703 -28.61 -2.05 25.70
N LEU A 704 -28.58 -2.20 24.38
CA LEU A 704 -27.37 -2.46 23.61
C LEU A 704 -26.36 -1.32 23.78
N LEU A 705 -26.73 -0.06 23.53
CA LEU A 705 -25.82 1.08 23.71
C LEU A 705 -25.33 1.22 25.16
N ALA A 706 -26.22 1.02 26.14
CA ALA A 706 -25.87 1.07 27.56
C ALA A 706 -24.85 -0.01 27.94
N SER A 707 -24.93 -1.22 27.39
CA SER A 707 -23.96 -2.30 27.62
C SER A 707 -22.53 -1.99 27.15
N TYR A 708 -22.38 -1.07 26.18
CA TYR A 708 -21.08 -0.57 25.69
C TYR A 708 -20.75 0.83 26.24
N GLU A 709 -21.48 1.30 27.24
CA GLU A 709 -21.31 2.63 27.86
C GLU A 709 -21.42 3.80 26.85
N ILE A 710 -22.25 3.65 25.81
CA ILE A 710 -22.58 4.72 24.87
C ILE A 710 -23.84 5.44 25.40
N ARG A 711 -23.70 6.72 25.77
CA ARG A 711 -24.80 7.48 26.39
C ARG A 711 -25.83 7.91 25.33
N ALA A 712 -27.07 7.45 25.48
CA ALA A 712 -28.21 7.89 24.67
C ALA A 712 -29.13 8.85 25.46
N ALA A 713 -29.81 9.75 24.73
CA ALA A 713 -30.78 10.68 25.29
C ALA A 713 -32.07 9.93 25.69
N PRO A 714 -32.46 9.90 26.99
CA PRO A 714 -33.57 9.10 27.47
C PRO A 714 -34.88 9.34 26.70
N ILE A 715 -35.41 8.27 26.13
CA ILE A 715 -36.58 8.25 25.24
C ILE A 715 -37.58 7.20 25.71
N ARG A 716 -38.88 7.51 25.63
CA ARG A 716 -39.96 6.54 25.89
C ARG A 716 -41.15 6.79 24.98
N LEU A 717 -41.84 5.71 24.59
CA LEU A 717 -43.06 5.78 23.77
C LEU A 717 -44.28 6.06 24.64
N ALA A 718 -45.03 7.12 24.32
CA ALA A 718 -46.37 7.39 24.82
C ALA A 718 -47.40 7.03 23.75
N ARG A 719 -48.42 6.22 24.08
CA ARG A 719 -49.50 5.85 23.15
C ARG A 719 -50.66 6.85 23.14
N ASN A 720 -50.68 7.78 24.09
CA ASN A 720 -51.68 8.83 24.21
C ASN A 720 -51.11 10.05 24.95
N GLU A 721 -51.87 11.15 24.93
CA GLU A 721 -51.50 12.44 25.53
C GLU A 721 -51.26 12.35 27.05
N ASN A 722 -52.04 11.55 27.79
CA ASN A 722 -51.87 11.42 29.25
C ASN A 722 -50.56 10.69 29.59
N GLU A 723 -50.25 9.60 28.87
CA GLU A 723 -48.96 8.92 28.97
C GLU A 723 -47.80 9.86 28.61
N ALA A 724 -47.99 10.73 27.61
CA ALA A 724 -46.97 11.69 27.18
C ALA A 724 -46.64 12.73 28.26
N ILE A 725 -47.66 13.22 28.98
CA ILE A 725 -47.48 14.11 30.14
C ILE A 725 -46.77 13.37 31.27
N MET A 726 -47.24 12.17 31.65
CA MET A 726 -46.61 11.38 32.72
C MET A 726 -45.13 11.09 32.46
N ILE A 727 -44.80 10.70 31.22
CA ILE A 727 -43.41 10.44 30.82
C ILE A 727 -42.58 11.73 30.84
N ALA A 728 -43.13 12.87 30.41
CA ALA A 728 -42.40 14.14 30.46
C ALA A 728 -42.16 14.64 31.88
N ASP A 729 -43.12 14.46 32.79
CA ASP A 729 -42.96 14.77 34.21
C ASP A 729 -41.91 13.87 34.89
N GLU A 730 -41.76 12.61 34.46
CA GLU A 730 -40.70 11.70 34.90
C GLU A 730 -39.32 12.02 34.32
N LEU A 731 -39.24 12.37 33.02
CA LEU A 731 -37.97 12.70 32.34
C LEU A 731 -37.44 14.11 32.67
N GLY A 732 -38.34 15.02 33.05
CA GLY A 732 -38.03 16.42 33.33
C GLY A 732 -37.99 17.30 32.07
N TYR A 733 -38.55 18.50 32.17
CA TYR A 733 -38.56 19.49 31.10
C TYR A 733 -37.22 20.26 30.99
N PRO A 734 -36.83 20.75 29.79
CA PRO A 734 -37.58 20.65 28.54
C PRO A 734 -37.50 19.27 27.85
N VAL A 735 -38.57 18.90 27.17
CA VAL A 735 -38.68 17.66 26.40
C VAL A 735 -38.91 17.92 24.90
N VAL A 736 -38.66 16.89 24.10
CA VAL A 736 -38.93 16.82 22.67
C VAL A 736 -40.00 15.76 22.42
N LEU A 737 -40.96 16.09 21.55
CA LEU A 737 -41.92 15.12 21.00
C LEU A 737 -41.42 14.70 19.61
N LYS A 738 -41.34 13.40 19.33
CA LYS A 738 -41.08 12.83 18.00
C LYS A 738 -42.16 11.80 17.67
N ILE A 739 -42.75 11.83 16.48
CA ILE A 739 -43.75 10.82 16.09
C ILE A 739 -43.13 9.41 16.05
N ALA A 740 -43.87 8.42 16.54
CA ALA A 740 -43.55 6.99 16.42
C ALA A 740 -44.46 6.37 15.35
N SER A 741 -43.88 6.05 14.20
CA SER A 741 -44.58 5.44 13.07
C SER A 741 -43.56 4.77 12.13
N PRO A 742 -43.79 3.53 11.67
CA PRO A 742 -42.96 2.90 10.64
C PRO A 742 -43.12 3.53 9.25
N ASP A 743 -44.25 4.20 8.99
CA ASP A 743 -44.59 4.78 7.68
C ASP A 743 -44.05 6.22 7.49
N ILE A 744 -43.44 6.79 8.54
CA ILE A 744 -42.97 8.18 8.59
C ILE A 744 -41.45 8.21 8.78
N LEU A 745 -40.71 8.19 7.66
CA LEU A 745 -39.25 8.22 7.64
C LEU A 745 -38.69 9.61 7.95
N HIS A 746 -39.15 10.65 7.24
CA HIS A 746 -38.69 12.03 7.39
C HIS A 746 -39.57 12.83 8.37
N LYS A 747 -39.46 12.47 9.66
CA LYS A 747 -40.32 12.99 10.75
C LYS A 747 -40.37 14.51 10.83
N SER A 748 -39.24 15.19 10.62
CA SER A 748 -39.14 16.67 10.72
C SER A 748 -39.98 17.38 9.67
N ASP A 749 -39.99 16.89 8.43
CA ASP A 749 -40.53 17.58 7.26
C ASP A 749 -42.06 17.73 7.32
N ILE A 750 -42.74 16.78 7.96
CA ILE A 750 -44.19 16.82 8.20
C ILE A 750 -44.56 17.46 9.56
N GLY A 751 -43.59 18.04 10.27
CA GLY A 751 -43.78 18.60 11.61
C GLY A 751 -44.00 17.55 12.70
N GLY A 752 -43.53 16.31 12.48
CA GLY A 752 -43.52 15.20 13.43
C GLY A 752 -42.38 15.24 14.45
N VAL A 753 -41.69 16.38 14.57
CA VAL A 753 -40.76 16.69 15.67
C VAL A 753 -41.12 18.07 16.22
N ILE A 754 -41.29 18.19 17.54
CA ILE A 754 -41.51 19.46 18.22
C ILE A 754 -40.54 19.57 19.40
N LEU A 755 -39.72 20.62 19.38
CA LEU A 755 -38.69 20.94 20.37
C LEU A 755 -39.21 21.92 21.43
N ASN A 756 -38.44 22.08 22.51
CA ASN A 756 -38.58 23.15 23.52
C ASN A 756 -39.93 23.17 24.24
N ILE A 757 -40.49 21.97 24.53
CA ILE A 757 -41.66 21.82 25.38
C ILE A 757 -41.22 21.98 26.83
N LYS A 758 -41.78 22.95 27.55
CA LYS A 758 -41.27 23.40 28.87
C LYS A 758 -42.14 22.99 30.06
N ASP A 759 -43.36 22.56 29.79
CA ASP A 759 -44.38 22.22 30.79
C ASP A 759 -45.48 21.35 30.17
N ALA A 760 -46.33 20.75 31.02
CA ALA A 760 -47.42 19.88 30.58
C ALA A 760 -48.46 20.58 29.66
N SER A 761 -48.68 21.89 29.86
CA SER A 761 -49.64 22.67 29.06
C SER A 761 -49.16 22.87 27.62
N SER A 762 -47.87 23.19 27.45
CA SER A 762 -47.23 23.27 26.13
C SER A 762 -47.10 21.89 25.48
N LEU A 763 -46.92 20.83 26.27
CA LEU A 763 -46.92 19.44 25.78
C LEU A 763 -48.27 19.05 25.19
N GLN A 764 -49.37 19.24 25.94
CA GLN A 764 -50.73 18.95 25.48
C GLN A 764 -51.05 19.66 24.16
N LEU A 765 -50.72 20.96 24.07
CA LEU A 765 -50.90 21.75 22.85
C LEU A 765 -50.06 21.20 21.68
N ALA A 766 -48.80 20.87 21.92
CA ALA A 766 -47.88 20.33 20.92
C ALA A 766 -48.31 18.94 20.42
N TYR A 767 -48.74 18.05 21.32
CA TYR A 767 -49.26 16.72 21.00
C TYR A 767 -50.48 16.81 20.07
N ALA A 768 -51.46 17.63 20.43
CA ALA A 768 -52.65 17.85 19.61
C ALA A 768 -52.31 18.45 18.23
N GLN A 769 -51.39 19.41 18.17
CA GLN A 769 -50.92 20.00 16.90
C GLN A 769 -50.18 19.00 16.01
N MET A 770 -49.28 18.19 16.58
CA MET A 770 -48.54 17.15 15.85
C MET A 770 -49.51 16.14 15.22
N MET A 771 -50.40 15.56 16.04
CA MET A 771 -51.35 14.55 15.58
C MET A 771 -52.30 15.09 14.51
N ALA A 772 -52.74 16.34 14.63
CA ALA A 772 -53.57 17.00 13.61
C ALA A 772 -52.82 17.19 12.28
N ARG A 773 -51.57 17.68 12.31
CA ARG A 773 -50.74 17.87 11.10
C ARG A 773 -50.50 16.56 10.38
N ILE A 774 -50.06 15.53 11.11
CA ILE A 774 -49.69 14.23 10.53
C ILE A 774 -50.92 13.55 9.92
N LYS A 775 -52.08 13.59 10.60
CA LYS A 775 -53.34 13.07 10.05
C LYS A 775 -53.82 13.80 8.78
N THR A 776 -53.39 15.05 8.56
CA THR A 776 -53.65 15.76 7.30
C THR A 776 -52.61 15.47 6.22
N ALA A 777 -51.32 15.36 6.59
CA ALA A 777 -50.23 15.13 5.64
C ALA A 777 -50.15 13.67 5.14
N GLN A 778 -50.37 12.71 6.02
CA GLN A 778 -50.35 11.26 5.75
C GLN A 778 -51.50 10.58 6.51
N PRO A 779 -52.75 10.65 6.00
CA PRO A 779 -53.94 10.15 6.69
C PRO A 779 -53.94 8.62 6.90
N ASP A 780 -53.22 7.88 6.06
CA ASP A 780 -53.17 6.41 6.07
C ASP A 780 -51.97 5.84 6.87
N ALA A 781 -51.12 6.69 7.44
CA ALA A 781 -49.93 6.26 8.19
C ALA A 781 -50.30 5.59 9.52
N HIS A 782 -49.67 4.44 9.81
CA HIS A 782 -49.78 3.74 11.08
C HIS A 782 -49.01 4.49 12.17
N ILE A 783 -49.71 5.11 13.13
CA ILE A 783 -49.09 5.79 14.27
C ILE A 783 -49.13 4.86 15.49
N GLU A 784 -47.94 4.52 16.00
CA GLU A 784 -47.77 3.71 17.22
C GLU A 784 -47.88 4.56 18.49
N GLY A 785 -47.57 5.86 18.38
CA GLY A 785 -47.63 6.84 19.46
C GLY A 785 -46.72 8.04 19.20
N VAL A 786 -46.28 8.70 20.27
CA VAL A 786 -45.28 9.78 20.25
C VAL A 786 -44.16 9.42 21.22
N HIS A 787 -42.93 9.43 20.75
CA HIS A 787 -41.76 9.37 21.60
C HIS A 787 -41.57 10.69 22.33
N ILE A 788 -41.46 10.62 23.65
CA ILE A 788 -41.05 11.72 24.52
C ILE A 788 -39.59 11.49 24.86
N GLN A 789 -38.74 12.48 24.57
CA GLN A 789 -37.30 12.42 24.79
C GLN A 789 -36.85 13.66 25.57
N GLN A 790 -35.90 13.49 26.50
CA GLN A 790 -35.29 14.62 27.18
C GLN A 790 -34.56 15.53 26.16
N GLN A 791 -34.76 16.85 26.22
CA GLN A 791 -34.05 17.76 25.32
C GLN A 791 -32.60 17.93 25.78
N ILE A 792 -31.67 17.46 24.96
CA ILE A 792 -30.23 17.64 25.18
C ILE A 792 -29.83 19.11 24.96
N PRO A 793 -28.92 19.69 25.78
CA PRO A 793 -28.39 21.03 25.56
C PRO A 793 -27.81 21.26 24.17
N ASP A 794 -27.58 22.53 23.82
CA ASP A 794 -26.92 22.89 22.57
C ASP A 794 -25.45 22.43 22.57
N GLY A 795 -24.97 21.99 21.41
CA GLY A 795 -23.65 21.44 21.20
C GLY A 795 -23.34 21.32 19.71
N GLN A 796 -22.21 20.72 19.36
CA GLN A 796 -21.94 20.39 17.95
C GLN A 796 -22.60 19.06 17.59
N GLU A 797 -23.07 18.93 16.35
CA GLU A 797 -23.71 17.70 15.85
C GLU A 797 -22.79 17.01 14.85
N VAL A 798 -22.54 15.72 15.10
CA VAL A 798 -21.78 14.84 14.21
C VAL A 798 -22.59 13.57 13.95
N ILE A 799 -22.27 12.87 12.86
CA ILE A 799 -22.77 11.52 12.63
C ILE A 799 -21.66 10.52 12.98
N VAL A 800 -22.02 9.45 13.70
CA VAL A 800 -21.18 8.26 13.84
C VAL A 800 -22.01 7.05 13.48
N GLY A 801 -21.41 6.06 12.84
CA GLY A 801 -22.13 4.85 12.46
C GLY A 801 -21.23 3.71 12.03
N VAL A 802 -21.86 2.62 11.63
CA VAL A 802 -21.23 1.43 11.10
C VAL A 802 -22.14 0.76 10.09
N VAL A 803 -21.57 0.32 8.98
CA VAL A 803 -22.22 -0.54 7.97
C VAL A 803 -21.36 -1.80 7.83
N ARG A 804 -21.96 -2.98 7.74
CA ARG A 804 -21.23 -4.23 7.54
C ARG A 804 -21.00 -4.49 6.05
N ASP A 805 -19.76 -4.29 5.60
CA ASP A 805 -19.31 -4.72 4.28
C ASP A 805 -19.24 -6.27 4.24
N PRO A 806 -19.68 -6.93 3.15
CA PRO A 806 -19.72 -8.39 3.07
C PRO A 806 -18.34 -9.06 3.00
N GLN A 807 -17.28 -8.34 2.63
CA GLN A 807 -15.92 -8.85 2.44
C GLN A 807 -14.99 -8.47 3.59
N PHE A 808 -15.12 -7.23 4.12
CA PHE A 808 -14.25 -6.70 5.16
C PHE A 808 -14.88 -6.60 6.56
N GLY A 809 -16.19 -6.81 6.69
CA GLY A 809 -16.89 -6.73 7.98
C GLY A 809 -17.27 -5.29 8.37
N PRO A 810 -17.22 -4.90 9.66
CA PRO A 810 -17.72 -3.59 10.08
C PRO A 810 -16.87 -2.43 9.57
N LEU A 811 -17.46 -1.61 8.71
CA LEU A 811 -16.93 -0.34 8.19
C LEU A 811 -17.54 0.81 9.00
N MET A 812 -16.71 1.46 9.80
CA MET A 812 -17.07 2.61 10.63
C MET A 812 -17.22 3.87 9.79
N MET A 813 -18.10 4.78 10.20
CA MET A 813 -18.37 6.06 9.56
C MET A 813 -18.34 7.21 10.59
N PHE A 814 -17.79 8.36 10.20
CA PHE A 814 -17.81 9.62 10.93
C PHE A 814 -17.99 10.80 9.98
N GLY A 815 -18.74 11.84 10.36
CA GLY A 815 -18.89 13.03 9.53
C GLY A 815 -19.71 14.17 10.14
N SER A 816 -20.06 15.15 9.31
CA SER A 816 -21.02 16.21 9.65
C SER A 816 -22.41 15.60 9.89
N GLY A 817 -23.04 15.91 11.04
CA GLY A 817 -24.34 15.34 11.43
C GLY A 817 -25.54 16.23 11.14
N GLY A 818 -26.74 15.73 11.45
CA GLY A 818 -28.00 16.47 11.30
C GLY A 818 -28.51 16.48 9.86
N VAL A 819 -29.09 17.60 9.42
CA VAL A 819 -29.68 17.74 8.07
C VAL A 819 -28.64 18.02 6.97
N GLU A 820 -27.38 18.29 7.32
CA GLU A 820 -26.33 18.67 6.36
C GLU A 820 -25.62 17.46 5.70
N VAL A 821 -25.91 16.23 6.17
CA VAL A 821 -25.24 14.97 5.79
C VAL A 821 -25.23 14.75 4.27
N GLU A 822 -26.37 14.89 3.61
CA GLU A 822 -26.54 14.53 2.18
C GLU A 822 -25.85 15.52 1.22
N GLY A 823 -25.61 16.76 1.65
CA GLY A 823 -25.11 17.84 0.79
C GLY A 823 -23.59 18.00 0.75
N LEU A 824 -22.90 17.71 1.86
CA LEU A 824 -21.50 18.11 2.05
C LEU A 824 -20.45 17.07 1.64
N LYS A 825 -20.83 15.77 1.53
CA LYS A 825 -19.90 14.64 1.38
C LYS A 825 -18.77 14.60 2.44
N ASP A 826 -19.02 15.21 3.59
CA ASP A 826 -18.05 15.36 4.67
C ASP A 826 -18.03 14.14 5.59
N VAL A 827 -17.56 13.01 5.05
CA VAL A 827 -17.51 11.72 5.74
C VAL A 827 -16.15 11.05 5.61
N ALA A 828 -15.74 10.33 6.65
CA ALA A 828 -14.57 9.46 6.67
C ALA A 828 -15.00 8.04 7.07
N PHE A 829 -14.28 7.05 6.55
CA PHE A 829 -14.53 5.63 6.81
C PHE A 829 -13.25 4.93 7.27
N ALA A 830 -13.40 3.89 8.10
CA ALA A 830 -12.30 3.05 8.59
C ALA A 830 -12.82 1.66 9.01
N LEU A 831 -12.00 0.61 8.89
CA LEU A 831 -12.42 -0.74 9.33
C LEU A 831 -12.24 -0.93 10.84
N ALA A 832 -13.23 -1.57 11.47
CA ALA A 832 -13.13 -2.04 12.85
C ALA A 832 -12.10 -3.17 13.01
N PRO A 833 -11.51 -3.37 14.22
CA PRO A 833 -11.64 -2.54 15.41
C PRO A 833 -10.91 -1.20 15.23
N LEU A 834 -11.47 -0.11 15.75
CA LEU A 834 -10.74 1.16 15.81
C LEU A 834 -9.91 1.23 17.09
N ASP A 835 -8.67 1.71 16.99
CA ASP A 835 -7.96 2.30 18.12
C ASP A 835 -8.20 3.83 18.21
N GLN A 836 -7.70 4.46 19.28
CA GLN A 836 -7.87 5.90 19.50
C GLN A 836 -7.18 6.76 18.43
N ALA A 837 -6.04 6.32 17.89
CA ALA A 837 -5.31 7.06 16.88
C ALA A 837 -5.99 6.96 15.51
N GLU A 838 -6.50 5.78 15.15
CA GLU A 838 -7.32 5.55 13.96
C GLU A 838 -8.61 6.38 14.00
N ALA A 839 -9.35 6.34 15.11
CA ALA A 839 -10.55 7.15 15.29
C ALA A 839 -10.26 8.66 15.23
N LEU A 840 -9.15 9.11 15.80
CA LEU A 840 -8.74 10.51 15.78
C LEU A 840 -8.25 10.98 14.39
N GLU A 841 -7.57 10.12 13.62
CA GLU A 841 -7.21 10.39 12.23
C GLU A 841 -8.45 10.43 11.32
N MET A 842 -9.39 9.50 11.52
CA MET A 842 -10.70 9.48 10.88
C MET A 842 -11.49 10.77 11.15
N ILE A 843 -11.49 11.27 12.39
CA ILE A 843 -12.09 12.56 12.76
C ILE A 843 -11.43 13.72 12.01
N ARG A 844 -10.09 13.81 12.01
CA ARG A 844 -9.35 14.96 11.44
C ARG A 844 -9.51 15.15 9.93
N LYS A 845 -9.84 14.07 9.20
CA LYS A 845 -10.12 14.11 7.75
C LYS A 845 -11.33 14.99 7.42
N THR A 846 -12.35 15.00 8.26
CA THR A 846 -13.60 15.74 8.00
C THR A 846 -13.56 17.18 8.49
N TRP A 847 -14.39 18.03 7.89
CA TRP A 847 -14.68 19.38 8.36
C TRP A 847 -15.35 19.34 9.75
N ALA A 848 -16.27 18.39 9.97
CA ALA A 848 -16.88 18.16 11.28
C ALA A 848 -15.83 17.99 12.38
N GLY A 849 -14.83 17.14 12.18
CA GLY A 849 -13.74 16.95 13.14
C GLY A 849 -12.89 18.19 13.36
N ARG A 850 -12.51 18.90 12.28
CA ARG A 850 -11.79 20.18 12.40
C ARG A 850 -12.56 21.23 13.20
N LYS A 851 -13.89 21.21 13.13
CA LYS A 851 -14.79 22.12 13.85
C LYS A 851 -14.92 21.80 15.34
N LEU A 852 -14.66 20.56 15.79
CA LEU A 852 -14.73 20.16 17.21
C LEU A 852 -13.79 20.98 18.10
N LYS A 853 -12.63 21.42 17.58
CA LYS A 853 -11.66 22.29 18.30
C LYS A 853 -12.07 23.77 18.34
N GLY A 854 -13.26 24.09 17.87
CA GLY A 854 -13.78 25.44 17.71
C GLY A 854 -13.34 26.09 16.40
N PHE A 855 -14.21 26.94 15.84
CA PHE A 855 -13.92 27.68 14.61
C PHE A 855 -14.65 29.02 14.61
N ARG A 856 -13.89 30.13 14.66
CA ARG A 856 -14.42 31.51 14.77
C ARG A 856 -15.38 31.69 15.95
N HIS A 857 -16.69 31.62 15.71
CA HIS A 857 -17.74 31.77 16.72
C HIS A 857 -18.29 30.44 17.23
N ILE A 858 -17.89 29.32 16.62
CA ILE A 858 -18.24 27.97 17.07
C ILE A 858 -17.31 27.60 18.23
N PRO A 859 -17.84 27.31 19.44
CA PRO A 859 -17.01 26.93 20.58
C PRO A 859 -16.43 25.52 20.40
N ALA A 860 -15.29 25.27 21.06
CA ALA A 860 -14.74 23.93 21.16
C ALA A 860 -15.64 23.02 22.00
N VAL A 861 -15.59 21.72 21.70
CA VAL A 861 -16.35 20.64 22.36
C VAL A 861 -15.42 19.44 22.61
N ASP A 862 -15.91 18.45 23.33
CA ASP A 862 -15.14 17.26 23.73
C ASP A 862 -14.87 16.31 22.54
N GLU A 863 -13.73 16.48 21.88
CA GLU A 863 -13.24 15.60 20.79
C GLU A 863 -12.99 14.16 21.28
N GLU A 864 -12.49 13.98 22.50
CA GLU A 864 -12.18 12.67 23.07
C GLU A 864 -13.46 11.85 23.32
N ALA A 865 -14.57 12.49 23.66
CA ALA A 865 -15.88 11.84 23.78
C ALA A 865 -16.48 11.39 22.44
N VAL A 866 -15.94 11.83 21.30
CA VAL A 866 -16.27 11.27 19.97
C VAL A 866 -15.37 10.07 19.67
N VAL A 867 -14.09 10.16 20.01
CA VAL A 867 -13.11 9.05 19.91
C VAL A 867 -13.58 7.84 20.72
N ASP A 868 -13.98 8.04 21.98
CA ASP A 868 -14.49 6.98 22.88
C ASP A 868 -15.72 6.27 22.28
N VAL A 869 -16.69 7.04 21.77
CA VAL A 869 -17.89 6.47 21.12
C VAL A 869 -17.55 5.70 19.85
N LEU A 870 -16.63 6.18 19.00
CA LEU A 870 -16.20 5.46 17.80
C LEU A 870 -15.50 4.14 18.14
N VAL A 871 -14.60 4.13 19.13
CA VAL A 871 -13.92 2.91 19.59
C VAL A 871 -14.93 1.91 20.17
N LYS A 872 -15.82 2.35 21.07
CA LYS A 872 -16.90 1.54 21.67
C LYS A 872 -17.84 0.96 20.60
N LEU A 873 -18.28 1.78 19.64
CA LEU A 873 -19.17 1.35 18.56
C LEU A 873 -18.48 0.35 17.62
N SER A 874 -17.17 0.51 17.36
CA SER A 874 -16.41 -0.46 16.55
C SER A 874 -16.32 -1.83 17.23
N ARG A 875 -16.18 -1.85 18.56
CA ARG A 875 -16.20 -3.08 19.37
C ARG A 875 -17.60 -3.71 19.36
N LEU A 876 -18.64 -2.93 19.61
CA LEU A 876 -20.05 -3.34 19.53
C LEU A 876 -20.35 -4.04 18.20
N ALA A 877 -19.91 -3.45 17.08
CA ALA A 877 -20.14 -3.99 15.75
C ALA A 877 -19.38 -5.29 15.46
N LEU A 878 -18.20 -5.50 16.08
CA LEU A 878 -17.45 -6.75 15.97
C LEU A 878 -18.09 -7.88 16.79
N GLU A 879 -18.58 -7.58 17.99
CA GLU A 879 -19.16 -8.58 18.89
C GLU A 879 -20.62 -8.96 18.51
N ASN A 880 -21.27 -8.20 17.61
CA ASN A 880 -22.67 -8.39 17.19
C ASN A 880 -22.82 -8.54 15.67
N GLU A 881 -22.50 -9.72 15.11
CA GLU A 881 -22.54 -10.01 13.65
C GLU A 881 -23.94 -9.94 13.00
N SER A 882 -25.00 -9.92 13.80
CA SER A 882 -26.39 -9.75 13.36
C SER A 882 -26.72 -8.32 12.95
N ILE A 883 -25.94 -7.33 13.39
CA ILE A 883 -26.10 -5.92 13.00
C ILE A 883 -25.51 -5.71 11.60
N GLU A 884 -26.35 -5.28 10.66
CA GLU A 884 -25.95 -4.87 9.31
C GLU A 884 -25.57 -3.39 9.27
N GLU A 885 -26.28 -2.57 10.04
CA GLU A 885 -26.14 -1.11 10.07
C GLU A 885 -26.53 -0.57 11.44
N LEU A 886 -25.77 0.38 11.97
CA LEU A 886 -26.13 1.19 13.13
C LEU A 886 -25.64 2.62 12.92
N GLU A 887 -26.56 3.58 12.96
CA GLU A 887 -26.30 5.02 12.79
C GLU A 887 -26.74 5.78 14.05
N ILE A 888 -25.89 6.69 14.54
CA ILE A 888 -26.23 7.71 15.52
C ILE A 888 -26.18 9.07 14.82
N ASN A 889 -27.34 9.67 14.58
CA ASN A 889 -27.46 10.92 13.81
C ASN A 889 -28.59 11.84 14.33
N PRO A 890 -28.28 12.88 15.13
CA PRO A 890 -26.95 13.31 15.53
C PRO A 890 -26.45 12.60 16.79
N LEU A 891 -25.13 12.36 16.85
CA LEU A 891 -24.39 12.36 18.10
C LEU A 891 -24.14 13.83 18.45
N ARG A 892 -24.65 14.29 19.59
CA ARG A 892 -24.44 15.66 20.05
C ARG A 892 -23.26 15.72 21.01
N VAL A 893 -22.26 16.52 20.65
CA VAL A 893 -21.01 16.71 21.38
C VAL A 893 -21.11 18.01 22.19
N LEU A 894 -20.92 17.89 23.50
CA LEU A 894 -21.04 18.98 24.46
C LEU A 894 -19.64 19.50 24.84
N SER A 895 -19.57 20.50 25.73
CA SER A 895 -18.29 20.93 26.32
C SER A 895 -17.62 19.82 27.15
N GLU A 896 -18.40 18.88 27.68
CA GLU A 896 -17.96 17.68 28.38
C GLU A 896 -18.83 16.48 27.95
N GLY A 897 -18.22 15.51 27.28
CA GLY A 897 -18.87 14.30 26.80
C GLY A 897 -19.79 14.46 25.56
N SER A 898 -20.31 13.33 25.10
CA SER A 898 -21.24 13.22 23.97
C SER A 898 -22.53 12.49 24.38
N ILE A 899 -23.62 12.69 23.63
CA ILE A 899 -24.93 12.03 23.83
C ILE A 899 -25.56 11.70 22.46
N ALA A 900 -25.98 10.45 22.25
CA ALA A 900 -26.72 10.01 21.07
C ALA A 900 -28.18 10.49 21.12
N VAL A 901 -28.66 11.20 20.08
CA VAL A 901 -29.98 11.87 20.09
C VAL A 901 -31.04 11.15 19.26
N ASP A 902 -30.66 10.59 18.11
CA ASP A 902 -31.48 9.65 17.32
C ASP A 902 -30.56 8.50 16.91
N VAL A 903 -31.04 7.27 17.04
CA VAL A 903 -30.27 6.07 16.71
C VAL A 903 -31.12 5.13 15.89
N ARG A 904 -30.54 4.64 14.80
CA ARG A 904 -31.16 3.69 13.87
C ARG A 904 -30.30 2.45 13.81
N MET A 905 -30.93 1.28 13.75
CA MET A 905 -30.25 0.01 13.63
C MET A 905 -31.02 -0.91 12.70
N LYS A 906 -30.29 -1.60 11.83
CA LYS A 906 -30.80 -2.64 10.96
C LYS A 906 -30.08 -3.94 11.27
N THR A 907 -30.85 -5.00 11.47
CA THR A 907 -30.34 -6.35 11.72
C THR A 907 -30.65 -7.27 10.55
N LYS A 908 -29.84 -8.32 10.39
CA LYS A 908 -30.19 -9.46 9.53
C LYS A 908 -31.53 -10.00 9.99
N ARG A 909 -32.45 -10.22 9.04
CA ARG A 909 -33.61 -11.08 9.30
C ARG A 909 -33.10 -12.51 9.52
N LEU A 910 -33.32 -13.04 10.72
CA LEU A 910 -33.10 -14.44 11.07
C LEU A 910 -34.14 -15.34 10.38
#